data_AF-A0A5E6R5P7-F1
#
_entry.id   AF-A0A5E6R5P7-F1
#
_cell.length_a   1.000
_cell.length_b   1.000
_cell.length_c   1.000
_cell.angle_alpha   90.00
_cell.angle_beta   90.00
_cell.angle_gamma   90.00
#
_symmetry.space_group_name_H-M   'P 1'
#
loop_
_entity.id
_entity.type
_entity.pdbx_description
1 polymer ?
#
loop_
_entity_poly.entity_id
_entity_poly.type
_entity_poly.pdbx_seq_one_letter_code
_entity_poly.pdbx_strand_id
1 'polypeptide(L)'
;MSELNIQSSMPTIHRFTPKLIATDPNGLVVRSVDYYCAEEKTAAAPRTNHTVHDWAGRAVAQRDPRVFLEALAPPNSQTVYTLSGAALSTTSVDAGWRVALLGEAGHSVHAWDGRGSQRWVRYDTQLRPEWVFEEAVGGEAVCMERLGYGLSDQASAEHNQCGQLIRHDDPAGTQLFVEFGLHGAVLEQTRHFLNDLTQPDWPESIADRDRMWEPGEGATSRSHLNAAGEVIKQTDAKGHRQLFSQNLDGQLRAVHLQLKGDPSAKTLVSGIAYNAHGQTEREVTGNGVITTLKYDAQNGRLIRLLAQRGNEALQDLHHEYDAKGNVLSIADAALPTRYFANQRIEPVNYYSYDSQSQLIEATGWEAGSASKGPQFATFDDPAPRANYRQRYRYDAGGNLLELIHEGPQSHAHRLLAAAHSNHCLPVLEGVEPGEDDFRRGFDGNGNLLNLQPGQALAWDLRNQLCEVRPVERDSGLNDRERYVYGADGMRLRKVRETHTNARTLTAEARYLPNLELRTNSGTGEVLQVISVQTGRCNVRVLHWESEPPKDIGNDQYRYGLNDHLGSCSLELDSGGELISQERYHPFGSTASFAGRGETEASYKTVRYSGKERDATGLYYYGFRYYRVGWQRWINPDPAGSADGLNGYLVVGNNPIAFRDLLGMYGEAINKDIHLIWAGENPAGLRGNVANMNNTVEQADGYKVYLHLESRAEDTFSEVIKDLKIHAVDYMNGGELFEGFNRSPVATIYQDFRFGHVKNTAFAVDALRPYVIDELGGIYSDVDDIYYDKDTETESRLGSTPLMALPDQVLTLTPVFPPWESSRDFSALKINNSSFAAHPNNAVLKELMGEMASRYKAVAESGRYKDIMGLGHIGYDIFMSDPGNRTKIMTSMVGPQVFEDVILRSDPEFNALFTQYKTLKPSVQVDAGFIEKVNIRMPLSRFIEVGALQTWM
;
A
#
# COMPACT_ATOMS: atom_id res chain seq x y z
N MET A 1 11.17 -15.19 48.23
CA MET A 1 12.02 -13.99 48.05
C MET A 1 13.36 -14.43 47.51
N SER A 2 13.48 -14.39 46.19
CA SER A 2 14.74 -14.44 45.43
C SER A 2 14.44 -13.63 44.18
N GLU A 3 14.72 -12.33 44.26
CA GLU A 3 14.59 -11.40 43.15
C GLU A 3 15.50 -11.85 42.00
N LEU A 4 14.89 -12.28 40.90
CA LEU A 4 15.57 -12.43 39.62
C LEU A 4 15.86 -11.02 39.11
N ASN A 5 17.11 -10.61 39.33
CA ASN A 5 17.71 -9.41 38.78
C ASN A 5 17.79 -9.57 37.25
N ILE A 6 16.75 -9.15 36.52
CA ILE A 6 16.81 -8.96 35.07
C ILE A 6 17.45 -7.60 34.86
N GLN A 7 18.79 -7.55 34.94
CA GLN A 7 19.53 -6.47 34.30
C GLN A 7 19.38 -6.69 32.79
N SER A 8 18.73 -5.75 32.10
CA SER A 8 18.58 -5.70 30.66
C SER A 8 19.96 -5.65 29.97
N SER A 9 20.50 -6.81 29.60
CA SER A 9 21.56 -6.87 28.60
C SER A 9 20.94 -6.49 27.26
N MET A 10 21.51 -5.49 26.57
CA MET A 10 21.18 -5.28 25.15
C MET A 10 21.33 -6.61 24.40
N PRO A 11 20.35 -7.03 23.59
CA PRO A 11 20.47 -8.24 22.79
C PRO A 11 21.76 -8.18 21.96
N THR A 12 22.68 -9.12 22.16
CA THR A 12 23.95 -9.12 21.41
C THR A 12 23.77 -9.44 19.93
N ILE A 13 22.55 -9.84 19.52
CA ILE A 13 22.18 -10.23 18.15
C ILE A 13 22.38 -9.09 17.12
N HIS A 14 22.21 -7.83 17.53
CA HIS A 14 22.39 -6.66 16.65
C HIS A 14 23.83 -6.12 16.66
N ARG A 15 24.72 -6.71 17.46
CA ARG A 15 26.11 -6.26 17.54
C ARG A 15 26.83 -6.64 16.25
N PHE A 16 27.45 -5.66 15.60
CA PHE A 16 28.16 -5.85 14.32
C PHE A 16 27.27 -6.33 13.17
N THR A 17 26.01 -5.91 13.15
CA THR A 17 25.10 -6.16 12.02
C THR A 17 24.70 -4.88 11.27
N PRO A 18 25.64 -4.06 10.77
CA PRO A 18 25.30 -2.87 9.99
C PRO A 18 24.79 -3.26 8.60
N LYS A 19 24.10 -2.34 7.92
CA LYS A 19 23.89 -2.40 6.46
C LYS A 19 25.07 -1.72 5.79
N LEU A 20 25.70 -2.38 4.82
CA LEU A 20 26.80 -1.80 4.03
C LEU A 20 26.38 -1.67 2.57
N ILE A 21 26.72 -0.54 1.96
CA ILE A 21 26.51 -0.27 0.54
C ILE A 21 27.89 -0.26 -0.14
N ALA A 22 28.05 -1.01 -1.22
CA ALA A 22 29.20 -0.92 -2.10
C ALA A 22 28.79 -0.28 -3.41
N THR A 23 29.49 0.78 -3.80
CA THR A 23 29.24 1.52 -5.05
C THR A 23 30.35 1.29 -6.07
N ASP A 24 30.03 1.40 -7.35
CA ASP A 24 31.01 1.46 -8.42
C ASP A 24 31.65 2.86 -8.55
N PRO A 25 32.60 3.09 -9.48
CA PRO A 25 33.18 4.42 -9.71
C PRO A 25 32.21 5.51 -10.19
N ASN A 26 31.01 5.14 -10.63
CA ASN A 26 29.95 6.07 -11.04
C ASN A 26 28.99 6.40 -9.89
N GLY A 27 29.20 5.83 -8.70
CA GLY A 27 28.33 6.03 -7.54
C GLY A 27 27.10 5.11 -7.49
N LEU A 28 26.99 4.15 -8.41
CA LEU A 28 25.84 3.23 -8.48
C LEU A 28 26.02 2.06 -7.51
N VAL A 29 24.94 1.66 -6.83
CA VAL A 29 24.96 0.59 -5.82
C VAL A 29 25.11 -0.78 -6.47
N VAL A 30 26.28 -1.38 -6.41
CA VAL A 30 26.52 -2.73 -6.95
C VAL A 30 26.26 -3.84 -5.94
N ARG A 31 26.38 -3.55 -4.65
CA ARG A 31 26.04 -4.49 -3.57
C ARG A 31 25.40 -3.78 -2.38
N SER A 32 24.36 -4.38 -1.83
CA SER A 32 23.87 -4.08 -0.48
C SER A 32 24.11 -5.32 0.38
N VAL A 33 24.88 -5.17 1.45
CA VAL A 33 25.28 -6.26 2.35
C VAL A 33 24.64 -6.03 3.71
N ASP A 34 23.68 -6.88 4.05
CA ASP A 34 23.14 -7.00 5.40
C ASP A 34 23.88 -8.11 6.14
N TYR A 35 23.94 -8.04 7.47
CA TYR A 35 24.60 -9.05 8.29
C TYR A 35 23.56 -9.78 9.16
N TYR A 36 23.37 -11.05 8.85
CA TYR A 36 22.39 -11.93 9.49
C TYR A 36 22.97 -12.60 10.74
N CYS A 37 22.24 -12.50 11.86
CA CYS A 37 22.52 -13.18 13.10
C CYS A 37 21.19 -13.55 13.78
N ALA A 38 21.02 -14.82 14.15
CA ALA A 38 19.82 -15.32 14.83
C ALA A 38 20.09 -15.77 16.29
N GLU A 39 21.36 -15.87 16.70
CA GLU A 39 21.76 -16.37 18.02
C GLU A 39 22.90 -15.52 18.61
N GLU A 40 22.76 -15.13 19.88
CA GLU A 40 23.57 -14.15 20.62
C GLU A 40 25.10 -14.38 20.69
N LYS A 41 25.63 -15.47 20.13
CA LYS A 41 27.07 -15.82 20.14
C LYS A 41 27.56 -16.39 18.80
N THR A 42 26.77 -16.27 17.74
CA THR A 42 27.16 -16.69 16.39
C THR A 42 27.79 -15.52 15.63
N ALA A 43 28.72 -15.83 14.72
CA ALA A 43 29.28 -14.81 13.84
C ALA A 43 28.22 -14.41 12.81
N ALA A 44 28.02 -13.10 12.62
CA ALA A 44 27.06 -12.61 11.66
C ALA A 44 27.47 -13.00 10.22
N ALA A 45 26.53 -13.56 9.46
CA ALA A 45 26.74 -14.00 8.09
C ALA A 45 26.32 -12.90 7.10
N PRO A 46 27.13 -12.57 6.07
CA PRO A 46 26.74 -11.57 5.09
C PRO A 46 25.62 -12.07 4.19
N ARG A 47 24.62 -11.21 3.96
CA ARG A 47 23.50 -11.36 3.02
C ARG A 47 23.67 -10.30 1.95
N THR A 48 24.20 -10.68 0.80
CA THR A 48 24.57 -9.72 -0.27
C THR A 48 23.53 -9.71 -1.37
N ASN A 49 22.76 -8.63 -1.47
CA ASN A 49 22.05 -8.29 -2.69
C ASN A 49 23.05 -7.70 -3.70
N HIS A 50 22.92 -8.07 -4.97
CA HIS A 50 23.84 -7.65 -6.02
C HIS A 50 23.11 -7.12 -7.26
N THR A 51 23.53 -5.95 -7.73
CA THR A 51 22.93 -5.27 -8.88
C THR A 51 23.99 -5.02 -9.95
N VAL A 52 23.66 -5.37 -11.19
CA VAL A 52 24.46 -5.10 -12.38
C VAL A 52 23.81 -3.96 -13.15
N HIS A 53 24.61 -2.98 -13.56
CA HIS A 53 24.16 -1.82 -14.32
C HIS A 53 24.68 -1.90 -15.75
N ASP A 54 23.94 -1.31 -16.69
CA ASP A 54 24.44 -1.07 -18.05
C ASP A 54 25.30 0.20 -18.12
N TRP A 55 25.80 0.52 -19.32
CA TRP A 55 26.63 1.70 -19.57
C TRP A 55 25.90 3.03 -19.32
N ALA A 56 24.56 3.03 -19.28
CA ALA A 56 23.73 4.19 -19.00
C ALA A 56 23.32 4.28 -17.52
N GLY A 57 23.84 3.39 -16.67
CA GLY A 57 23.61 3.38 -15.24
C GLY A 57 22.29 2.72 -14.80
N ARG A 58 21.60 2.01 -15.68
CA ARG A 58 20.32 1.37 -15.36
C ARG A 58 20.52 -0.05 -14.84
N ALA A 59 19.76 -0.47 -13.83
CA ALA A 59 19.84 -1.81 -13.27
C ALA A 59 19.31 -2.87 -14.26
N VAL A 60 20.20 -3.68 -14.83
CA VAL A 60 19.85 -4.70 -15.84
C VAL A 60 19.78 -6.12 -15.29
N ALA A 61 20.36 -6.37 -14.11
CA ALA A 61 20.22 -7.65 -13.42
C ALA A 61 20.35 -7.51 -11.91
N GLN A 62 19.49 -8.18 -11.15
CA GLN A 62 19.48 -8.17 -9.70
C GLN A 62 19.50 -9.59 -9.14
N ARG A 63 20.25 -9.82 -8.06
CA ARG A 63 20.38 -11.10 -7.36
C ARG A 63 20.19 -10.91 -5.87
N ASP A 64 19.39 -11.79 -5.27
CA ASP A 64 19.24 -11.91 -3.84
C ASP A 64 20.47 -12.62 -3.22
N PRO A 65 20.61 -12.65 -1.89
CA PRO A 65 21.74 -13.28 -1.23
C PRO A 65 21.89 -14.79 -1.47
N ARG A 66 20.81 -15.50 -1.79
CA ARG A 66 20.83 -16.94 -2.06
C ARG A 66 21.37 -17.21 -3.47
N VAL A 67 20.78 -16.54 -4.46
CA VAL A 67 21.14 -16.65 -5.88
C VAL A 67 22.53 -16.08 -6.15
N PHE A 68 22.93 -15.02 -5.45
CA PHE A 68 24.27 -14.42 -5.60
C PHE A 68 25.42 -15.39 -5.27
N LEU A 69 25.20 -16.36 -4.38
CA LEU A 69 26.21 -17.37 -4.03
C LEU A 69 26.34 -18.48 -5.09
N GLU A 70 25.40 -18.57 -6.02
CA GLU A 70 25.38 -19.58 -7.09
C GLU A 70 25.84 -18.98 -8.42
N ALA A 71 27.11 -19.18 -8.78
CA ALA A 71 27.72 -18.55 -9.96
C ALA A 71 27.02 -18.86 -11.30
N LEU A 72 26.28 -19.97 -11.40
CA LEU A 72 25.56 -20.40 -12.60
C LEU A 72 24.06 -20.06 -12.57
N ALA A 73 23.54 -19.56 -11.45
CA ALA A 73 22.11 -19.26 -11.34
C ALA A 73 21.73 -18.00 -12.14
N PRO A 74 20.56 -18.01 -12.81
CA PRO A 74 20.02 -16.80 -13.43
C PRO A 74 19.76 -15.71 -12.37
N PRO A 75 19.87 -14.42 -12.71
CA PRO A 75 19.47 -13.35 -11.80
C PRO A 75 17.99 -13.45 -11.43
N ASN A 76 17.62 -13.04 -10.21
CA ASN A 76 16.21 -12.98 -9.78
C ASN A 76 15.35 -12.14 -10.73
N SER A 77 15.91 -11.02 -11.18
CA SER A 77 15.29 -10.11 -12.14
C SER A 77 16.32 -9.63 -13.16
N GLN A 78 15.90 -9.53 -14.42
CA GLN A 78 16.65 -8.93 -15.52
C GLN A 78 15.75 -8.00 -16.30
N THR A 79 16.25 -6.81 -16.64
CA THR A 79 15.48 -5.83 -17.39
C THR A 79 16.26 -5.36 -18.62
N VAL A 80 15.57 -5.32 -19.75
CA VAL A 80 16.05 -4.74 -21.00
C VAL A 80 15.31 -3.43 -21.22
N TYR A 81 16.06 -2.35 -21.43
CA TYR A 81 15.52 -1.02 -21.61
C TYR A 81 15.58 -0.57 -23.08
N THR A 82 14.66 0.31 -23.46
CA THR A 82 14.80 1.11 -24.68
C THR A 82 15.95 2.11 -24.53
N LEU A 83 16.33 2.79 -25.62
CA LEU A 83 17.31 3.89 -25.53
C LEU A 83 16.81 5.08 -24.70
N SER A 84 15.48 5.26 -24.57
CA SER A 84 14.87 6.29 -23.73
C SER A 84 14.79 5.93 -22.24
N GLY A 85 15.19 4.71 -21.85
CA GLY A 85 15.15 4.26 -20.45
C GLY A 85 13.85 3.59 -20.02
N ALA A 86 12.87 3.42 -20.91
CA ALA A 86 11.67 2.65 -20.60
C ALA A 86 11.98 1.14 -20.57
N ALA A 87 11.43 0.40 -19.61
CA ALA A 87 11.55 -1.04 -19.55
C ALA A 87 10.78 -1.67 -20.72
N LEU A 88 11.49 -2.37 -21.62
CA LEU A 88 10.93 -3.07 -22.77
C LEU A 88 10.57 -4.51 -22.41
N SER A 89 11.47 -5.17 -21.66
CA SER A 89 11.30 -6.55 -21.22
C SER A 89 11.85 -6.72 -19.81
N THR A 90 11.11 -7.47 -19.00
CA THR A 90 11.57 -7.91 -17.67
C THR A 90 11.46 -9.43 -17.61
N THR A 91 12.51 -10.10 -17.17
CA THR A 91 12.51 -11.54 -16.89
C THR A 91 12.75 -11.74 -15.40
N SER A 92 11.77 -12.33 -14.72
CA SER A 92 11.85 -12.72 -13.32
C SER A 92 11.86 -14.24 -13.20
N VAL A 93 12.69 -14.77 -12.31
CA VAL A 93 12.66 -16.20 -11.95
C VAL A 93 11.38 -16.58 -11.18
N ASP A 94 10.74 -15.58 -10.56
CA ASP A 94 9.53 -15.76 -9.76
C ASP A 94 8.28 -15.52 -10.60
N ALA A 95 8.24 -14.45 -11.40
CA ALA A 95 7.06 -14.00 -12.13
C ALA A 95 7.08 -14.26 -13.65
N GLY A 96 8.12 -14.94 -14.15
CA GLY A 96 8.32 -15.19 -15.57
C GLY A 96 8.76 -13.95 -16.35
N TRP A 97 8.68 -14.02 -17.68
CA TRP A 97 9.00 -12.89 -18.54
C TRP A 97 7.78 -12.02 -18.84
N ARG A 98 8.02 -10.75 -19.11
CA ARG A 98 7.05 -9.73 -19.53
C ARG A 98 7.70 -8.89 -20.61
N VAL A 99 6.96 -8.58 -21.68
CA VAL A 99 7.40 -7.67 -22.73
C VAL A 99 6.29 -6.65 -22.97
N ALA A 100 6.63 -5.38 -23.10
CA ALA A 100 5.67 -4.32 -23.42
C ALA A 100 6.14 -3.53 -24.65
N LEU A 101 5.26 -3.37 -25.62
CA LEU A 101 5.40 -2.41 -26.69
C LEU A 101 4.68 -1.13 -26.29
N LEU A 102 5.44 -0.05 -26.18
CA LEU A 102 4.95 1.26 -25.82
C LEU A 102 4.80 2.13 -27.08
N GLY A 103 3.77 2.98 -27.11
CA GLY A 103 3.58 3.99 -28.15
C GLY A 103 4.55 5.16 -28.00
N GLU A 104 4.51 6.14 -28.91
CA GLU A 104 5.40 7.32 -28.88
C GLU A 104 5.22 8.17 -27.62
N ALA A 105 4.00 8.23 -27.11
CA ALA A 105 3.68 8.89 -25.85
C ALA A 105 3.88 7.95 -24.64
N GLY A 106 4.35 6.72 -24.88
CA GLY A 106 4.65 5.64 -23.92
C GLY A 106 3.46 5.06 -23.15
N HIS A 107 2.25 5.24 -23.68
CA HIS A 107 1.11 4.40 -23.34
C HIS A 107 1.34 2.95 -23.81
N SER A 108 0.75 1.98 -23.11
CA SER A 108 0.85 0.57 -23.46
C SER A 108 0.07 0.25 -24.73
N VAL A 109 0.75 -0.13 -25.81
CA VAL A 109 0.10 -0.56 -27.06
C VAL A 109 -0.18 -2.06 -27.01
N HIS A 110 0.84 -2.85 -26.69
CA HIS A 110 0.76 -4.32 -26.65
C HIS A 110 1.64 -4.85 -25.52
N ALA A 111 1.24 -5.94 -24.89
CA ALA A 111 2.01 -6.60 -23.84
C ALA A 111 1.92 -8.12 -24.00
N TRP A 112 2.99 -8.81 -23.58
CA TRP A 112 3.11 -10.26 -23.59
C TRP A 112 3.67 -10.76 -22.25
N ASP A 113 3.30 -11.98 -21.87
CA ASP A 113 3.69 -12.57 -20.60
C ASP A 113 4.25 -13.99 -20.71
N GLY A 114 4.77 -14.52 -19.60
CA GLY A 114 5.43 -15.81 -19.50
C GLY A 114 4.55 -17.02 -19.78
N ARG A 115 3.22 -16.84 -19.78
CA ARG A 115 2.25 -17.85 -20.25
C ARG A 115 2.00 -17.77 -21.75
N GLY A 116 2.58 -16.78 -22.42
CA GLY A 116 2.40 -16.43 -23.82
C GLY A 116 1.09 -15.67 -24.10
N SER A 117 0.44 -15.17 -23.05
CA SER A 117 -0.76 -14.35 -23.17
C SER A 117 -0.41 -13.01 -23.79
N GLN A 118 -1.36 -12.41 -24.50
CA GLN A 118 -1.22 -11.09 -25.09
C GLN A 118 -2.33 -10.16 -24.60
N ARG A 119 -2.00 -8.89 -24.44
CA ARG A 119 -2.97 -7.83 -24.16
C ARG A 119 -2.63 -6.61 -25.00
N TRP A 120 -3.63 -5.98 -25.61
CA TRP A 120 -3.43 -4.72 -26.31
C TRP A 120 -4.59 -3.76 -26.09
N VAL A 121 -4.28 -2.48 -26.21
CA VAL A 121 -5.23 -1.40 -25.98
C VAL A 121 -5.36 -0.61 -27.27
N ARG A 122 -6.60 -0.35 -27.66
CA ARG A 122 -6.92 0.60 -28.71
C ARG A 122 -7.39 1.90 -28.09
N TYR A 123 -6.94 2.98 -28.69
CA TYR A 123 -7.13 4.33 -28.18
C TYR A 123 -7.87 5.20 -29.19
N ASP A 124 -8.59 6.20 -28.69
CA ASP A 124 -9.13 7.26 -29.54
C ASP A 124 -8.05 8.26 -29.98
N THR A 125 -8.44 9.29 -30.74
CA THR A 125 -7.54 10.37 -31.18
C THR A 125 -6.99 11.24 -30.03
N GLN A 126 -7.52 11.05 -28.82
CA GLN A 126 -7.11 11.69 -27.58
C GLN A 126 -6.21 10.79 -26.72
N LEU A 127 -5.81 9.61 -27.20
CA LEU A 127 -5.07 8.61 -26.44
C LEU A 127 -5.81 8.12 -25.19
N ARG A 128 -7.14 8.12 -25.24
CA ARG A 128 -8.01 7.50 -24.24
C ARG A 128 -8.24 6.05 -24.59
N PRO A 129 -8.08 5.09 -23.66
CA PRO A 129 -8.43 3.70 -23.93
C PRO A 129 -9.90 3.60 -24.35
N GLU A 130 -10.18 2.97 -25.49
CA GLU A 130 -11.54 2.66 -25.94
C GLU A 130 -11.83 1.16 -25.78
N TRP A 131 -10.84 0.32 -26.09
CA TRP A 131 -10.97 -1.14 -26.06
C TRP A 131 -9.71 -1.78 -25.49
N VAL A 132 -9.91 -2.80 -24.67
CA VAL A 132 -8.85 -3.68 -24.19
C VAL A 132 -9.15 -5.08 -24.69
N PHE A 133 -8.16 -5.67 -25.37
CA PHE A 133 -8.24 -7.03 -25.87
C PHE A 133 -7.24 -7.91 -25.15
N GLU A 134 -7.61 -9.18 -24.97
CA GLU A 134 -6.75 -10.20 -24.39
C GLU A 134 -6.82 -11.47 -25.24
N GLU A 135 -5.71 -12.18 -25.33
CA GLU A 135 -5.59 -13.41 -26.11
C GLU A 135 -4.68 -14.40 -25.36
N ALA A 136 -5.21 -15.60 -25.09
CA ALA A 136 -4.42 -16.71 -24.56
C ALA A 136 -3.64 -17.40 -25.69
N VAL A 137 -2.57 -18.13 -25.35
CA VAL A 137 -1.81 -18.91 -26.36
C VAL A 137 -2.73 -19.91 -27.06
N GLY A 138 -2.84 -19.76 -28.39
CA GLY A 138 -3.67 -20.63 -29.23
C GLY A 138 -5.19 -20.46 -29.04
N GLY A 139 -5.61 -19.43 -28.30
CA GLY A 139 -7.00 -19.03 -28.16
C GLY A 139 -7.42 -17.99 -29.20
N GLU A 140 -8.65 -17.51 -29.09
CA GLU A 140 -9.15 -16.37 -29.87
C GLU A 140 -9.00 -15.08 -29.05
N ALA A 141 -8.78 -13.96 -29.75
CA ALA A 141 -8.76 -12.64 -29.17
C ALA A 141 -10.16 -12.25 -28.68
N VAL A 142 -10.27 -11.82 -27.41
CA VAL A 142 -11.53 -11.38 -26.80
C VAL A 142 -11.44 -9.92 -26.37
N CYS A 143 -12.51 -9.16 -26.60
CA CYS A 143 -12.63 -7.79 -26.13
C CYS A 143 -13.07 -7.76 -24.66
N MET A 144 -12.10 -7.75 -23.75
CA MET A 144 -12.34 -7.82 -22.31
C MET A 144 -12.84 -6.52 -21.68
N GLU A 145 -12.51 -5.36 -22.28
CA GLU A 145 -13.04 -4.08 -21.80
C GLU A 145 -13.43 -3.15 -22.95
N ARG A 146 -14.48 -2.35 -22.70
CA ARG A 146 -14.84 -1.19 -23.51
C ARG A 146 -15.13 0.02 -22.66
N LEU A 147 -14.63 1.17 -23.10
CA LEU A 147 -14.66 2.43 -22.36
C LEU A 147 -15.39 3.49 -23.19
N GLY A 148 -16.33 4.19 -22.57
CA GLY A 148 -17.11 5.27 -23.17
C GLY A 148 -17.01 6.57 -22.37
N TYR A 149 -16.77 7.68 -23.06
CA TYR A 149 -16.52 9.00 -22.45
C TYR A 149 -17.63 10.01 -22.79
N GLY A 150 -17.91 10.90 -21.85
CA GLY A 150 -18.84 12.01 -22.02
C GLY A 150 -18.34 13.01 -23.05
N LEU A 151 -19.29 13.53 -23.82
CA LEU A 151 -19.03 14.44 -24.92
C LEU A 151 -18.92 15.89 -24.41
N SER A 152 -18.44 16.79 -25.26
CA SER A 152 -18.48 18.22 -24.98
C SER A 152 -19.82 18.82 -25.41
N ASP A 153 -20.92 18.32 -24.83
CA ASP A 153 -22.28 18.79 -25.11
C ASP A 153 -23.01 19.21 -23.83
N GLN A 154 -24.17 19.85 -24.01
CA GLN A 154 -24.97 20.39 -22.90
C GLN A 154 -25.43 19.27 -21.94
N ALA A 155 -25.80 18.10 -22.46
CA ALA A 155 -26.27 16.98 -21.65
C ALA A 155 -25.15 16.46 -20.73
N SER A 156 -23.93 16.30 -21.26
CA SER A 156 -22.77 15.89 -20.47
C SER A 156 -22.38 16.99 -19.47
N ALA A 157 -22.46 18.26 -19.86
CA ALA A 157 -22.11 19.38 -18.99
C ALA A 157 -23.02 19.53 -17.77
N GLU A 158 -24.33 19.25 -17.91
CA GLU A 158 -25.31 19.32 -16.82
C GLU A 158 -25.04 18.33 -15.68
N HIS A 159 -24.28 17.26 -15.96
CA HIS A 159 -23.90 16.20 -15.01
C HIS A 159 -22.39 16.15 -14.72
N ASN A 160 -21.64 17.18 -15.12
CA ASN A 160 -20.17 17.26 -15.02
C ASN A 160 -19.42 16.09 -15.71
N GLN A 161 -19.97 15.54 -16.80
CA GLN A 161 -19.45 14.37 -17.50
C GLN A 161 -18.51 14.67 -18.66
N CYS A 162 -18.33 15.93 -19.06
CA CYS A 162 -17.50 16.30 -20.22
C CYS A 162 -16.07 15.74 -20.09
N GLY A 163 -15.69 14.78 -20.94
CA GLY A 163 -14.39 14.11 -20.89
C GLY A 163 -14.23 13.07 -19.77
N GLN A 164 -15.21 12.88 -18.90
CA GLN A 164 -15.24 11.79 -17.95
C GLN A 164 -15.60 10.48 -18.66
N LEU A 165 -15.20 9.32 -18.13
CA LEU A 165 -15.70 8.01 -18.54
C LEU A 165 -16.99 7.77 -17.78
N ILE A 166 -18.01 7.57 -18.58
CA ILE A 166 -19.40 7.48 -18.16
C ILE A 166 -19.89 6.04 -18.24
N ARG A 167 -19.12 5.18 -18.93
CA ARG A 167 -19.39 3.75 -19.07
C ARG A 167 -18.11 2.96 -19.19
N HIS A 168 -17.94 1.97 -18.33
CA HIS A 168 -16.88 0.98 -18.39
C HIS A 168 -17.50 -0.42 -18.42
N ASP A 169 -17.48 -1.04 -19.60
CA ASP A 169 -17.76 -2.46 -19.74
C ASP A 169 -16.46 -3.21 -19.40
N ASP A 170 -16.41 -3.94 -18.29
CA ASP A 170 -15.25 -4.60 -17.71
C ASP A 170 -15.48 -6.12 -17.53
N PRO A 171 -14.53 -6.91 -17.02
CA PRO A 171 -14.71 -8.36 -16.89
C PRO A 171 -15.85 -8.79 -15.95
N ALA A 172 -16.36 -7.91 -15.08
CA ALA A 172 -17.45 -8.20 -14.15
C ALA A 172 -18.83 -7.76 -14.66
N GLY A 173 -18.87 -6.86 -15.63
CA GLY A 173 -20.09 -6.32 -16.23
C GLY A 173 -19.91 -4.87 -16.65
N THR A 174 -20.93 -4.04 -16.46
CA THR A 174 -20.87 -2.62 -16.84
C THR A 174 -20.97 -1.74 -15.62
N GLN A 175 -20.02 -0.82 -15.47
CA GLN A 175 -20.10 0.31 -14.55
C GLN A 175 -20.52 1.56 -15.31
N LEU A 176 -21.59 2.21 -14.86
CA LEU A 176 -22.03 3.50 -15.36
C LEU A 176 -21.71 4.57 -14.32
N PHE A 177 -21.17 5.70 -14.77
CA PHE A 177 -20.89 6.87 -13.92
C PHE A 177 -21.82 7.99 -14.37
N VAL A 178 -22.86 8.23 -13.56
CA VAL A 178 -24.05 9.00 -13.96
C VAL A 178 -23.90 10.47 -13.57
N GLU A 179 -23.31 10.77 -12.43
CA GLU A 179 -23.24 12.13 -11.91
C GLU A 179 -21.87 12.39 -11.28
N PHE A 180 -21.28 13.55 -11.55
CA PHE A 180 -20.02 13.99 -10.97
C PHE A 180 -20.16 15.30 -10.19
N GLY A 181 -19.41 15.42 -9.10
CA GLY A 181 -19.35 16.64 -8.30
C GLY A 181 -18.47 17.69 -8.96
N LEU A 182 -18.49 18.92 -8.41
CA LEU A 182 -17.69 20.04 -8.91
C LEU A 182 -16.17 19.75 -8.89
N HIS A 183 -15.73 18.89 -7.96
CA HIS A 183 -14.33 18.45 -7.84
C HIS A 183 -14.01 17.20 -8.69
N GLY A 184 -14.97 16.71 -9.48
CA GLY A 184 -14.80 15.51 -10.33
C GLY A 184 -15.02 14.17 -9.63
N ALA A 185 -15.42 14.15 -8.36
CA ALA A 185 -15.78 12.92 -7.66
C ALA A 185 -17.10 12.34 -8.19
N VAL A 186 -17.24 11.01 -8.17
CA VAL A 186 -18.45 10.31 -8.62
C VAL A 186 -19.56 10.42 -7.56
N LEU A 187 -20.65 11.12 -7.87
CA LEU A 187 -21.82 11.26 -6.97
C LEU A 187 -22.82 10.13 -7.15
N GLU A 188 -22.92 9.57 -8.35
CA GLU A 188 -23.84 8.48 -8.65
C GLU A 188 -23.21 7.52 -9.66
N GLN A 189 -23.27 6.23 -9.33
CA GLN A 189 -22.76 5.18 -10.18
C GLN A 189 -23.60 3.92 -10.09
N THR A 190 -23.75 3.21 -11.19
CA THR A 190 -24.58 2.00 -11.31
C THR A 190 -23.77 0.84 -11.86
N ARG A 191 -23.73 -0.27 -11.11
CA ARG A 191 -23.11 -1.52 -11.56
C ARG A 191 -24.17 -2.49 -12.09
N HIS A 192 -24.01 -2.94 -13.33
CA HIS A 192 -24.69 -4.11 -13.87
C HIS A 192 -23.71 -5.27 -13.93
N PHE A 193 -24.05 -6.41 -13.34
CA PHE A 193 -23.23 -7.62 -13.44
C PHE A 193 -23.57 -8.40 -14.71
N LEU A 194 -22.60 -9.17 -15.22
CA LEU A 194 -22.84 -10.15 -16.29
C LEU A 194 -23.82 -11.24 -15.85
N ASN A 195 -24.69 -11.65 -16.78
CA ASN A 195 -25.65 -12.74 -16.58
C ASN A 195 -25.01 -14.13 -16.50
N ASP A 196 -23.75 -14.25 -16.92
CA ASP A 196 -22.94 -15.46 -16.86
C ASP A 196 -21.57 -15.17 -16.21
N LEU A 197 -20.90 -16.24 -15.78
CA LEU A 197 -19.59 -16.19 -15.13
C LEU A 197 -18.43 -16.41 -16.10
N THR A 198 -18.70 -16.63 -17.39
CA THR A 198 -17.66 -16.67 -18.42
C THR A 198 -17.12 -15.27 -18.69
N GLN A 199 -15.85 -15.21 -19.11
CA GLN A 199 -15.23 -13.94 -19.49
C GLN A 199 -15.96 -13.34 -20.69
N PRO A 200 -16.26 -12.03 -20.68
CA PRO A 200 -16.98 -11.39 -21.76
C PRO A 200 -16.10 -11.20 -22.99
N ASP A 201 -16.72 -11.32 -24.17
CA ASP A 201 -16.22 -10.69 -25.40
C ASP A 201 -17.20 -9.58 -25.78
N TRP A 202 -16.86 -8.34 -25.39
CA TRP A 202 -17.80 -7.23 -25.47
C TRP A 202 -18.10 -6.84 -26.93
N PRO A 203 -19.36 -6.90 -27.39
CA PRO A 203 -19.73 -6.50 -28.74
C PRO A 203 -19.61 -4.98 -28.93
N GLU A 204 -19.52 -4.52 -30.18
CA GLU A 204 -19.41 -3.08 -30.47
C GLU A 204 -20.68 -2.30 -30.13
N SER A 205 -21.85 -2.88 -30.35
CA SER A 205 -23.15 -2.23 -30.12
C SER A 205 -23.50 -2.15 -28.63
N ILE A 206 -23.78 -0.94 -28.13
CA ILE A 206 -24.26 -0.73 -26.74
C ILE A 206 -25.49 -1.60 -26.45
N ALA A 207 -26.44 -1.68 -27.38
CA ALA A 207 -27.66 -2.47 -27.19
C ALA A 207 -27.40 -3.97 -27.05
N ASP A 208 -26.31 -4.49 -27.64
CA ASP A 208 -25.93 -5.89 -27.48
C ASP A 208 -25.15 -6.11 -26.18
N ARG A 209 -24.34 -5.14 -25.75
CA ARG A 209 -23.68 -5.16 -24.43
C ARG A 209 -24.71 -5.19 -23.30
N ASP A 210 -25.74 -4.34 -23.40
CA ASP A 210 -26.80 -4.23 -22.38
C ASP A 210 -27.63 -5.52 -22.25
N ARG A 211 -27.67 -6.36 -23.30
CA ARG A 211 -28.31 -7.69 -23.24
C ARG A 211 -27.48 -8.73 -22.49
N MET A 212 -26.20 -8.46 -22.22
CA MET A 212 -25.33 -9.34 -21.44
C MET A 212 -25.50 -9.13 -19.92
N TRP A 213 -26.23 -8.09 -19.51
CA TRP A 213 -26.50 -7.81 -18.10
C TRP A 213 -27.45 -8.83 -17.47
N GLU A 214 -27.32 -9.01 -16.17
CA GLU A 214 -28.41 -9.55 -15.36
C GLU A 214 -29.65 -8.63 -15.50
N PRO A 215 -30.87 -9.20 -15.58
CA PRO A 215 -32.09 -8.39 -15.67
C PRO A 215 -32.27 -7.47 -14.45
N GLY A 216 -32.63 -6.21 -14.70
CA GLY A 216 -32.96 -5.24 -13.66
C GLY A 216 -32.28 -3.88 -13.85
N GLU A 217 -32.51 -2.97 -12.92
CA GLU A 217 -32.03 -1.58 -12.95
C GLU A 217 -30.53 -1.44 -12.58
N GLY A 218 -29.87 -2.53 -12.19
CA GLY A 218 -28.50 -2.50 -11.67
C GLY A 218 -28.40 -2.07 -10.21
N ALA A 219 -27.16 -2.01 -9.70
CA ALA A 219 -26.83 -1.66 -8.33
C ALA A 219 -26.30 -0.22 -8.27
N THR A 220 -27.18 0.73 -7.93
CA THR A 220 -26.85 2.17 -7.89
C THR A 220 -26.39 2.62 -6.51
N SER A 221 -25.16 3.14 -6.41
CA SER A 221 -24.65 3.78 -5.20
C SER A 221 -24.54 5.30 -5.40
N ARG A 222 -24.72 6.06 -4.31
CA ARG A 222 -24.66 7.53 -4.33
C ARG A 222 -23.80 8.08 -3.20
N SER A 223 -22.93 9.02 -3.52
CA SER A 223 -22.11 9.78 -2.56
C SER A 223 -22.56 11.23 -2.53
N HIS A 224 -22.46 11.87 -1.36
CA HIS A 224 -22.71 13.29 -1.20
C HIS A 224 -21.54 13.89 -0.45
N LEU A 225 -20.99 14.93 -1.06
CA LEU A 225 -19.86 15.69 -0.57
C LEU A 225 -20.33 16.94 0.15
N ASN A 226 -19.51 17.42 1.08
CA ASN A 226 -19.57 18.83 1.47
C ASN A 226 -18.81 19.71 0.46
N ALA A 227 -18.75 21.03 0.73
CA ALA A 227 -18.00 21.97 -0.11
C ALA A 227 -16.49 21.69 -0.12
N ALA A 228 -16.04 21.13 0.99
CA ALA A 228 -14.73 20.58 1.22
C ALA A 228 -14.58 19.18 0.60
N GLY A 229 -15.41 18.80 -0.36
CA GLY A 229 -15.37 17.50 -1.02
C GLY A 229 -15.33 16.25 -0.13
N GLU A 230 -15.53 16.29 1.19
CA GLU A 230 -15.53 15.11 2.08
C GLU A 230 -16.88 14.38 2.00
N VAL A 231 -16.89 13.04 2.12
CA VAL A 231 -18.15 12.28 2.16
C VAL A 231 -18.87 12.63 3.44
N ILE A 232 -20.08 13.16 3.32
CA ILE A 232 -21.00 13.36 4.45
C ILE A 232 -22.15 12.36 4.43
N LYS A 233 -22.45 11.76 3.27
CA LYS A 233 -23.46 10.71 3.15
C LYS A 233 -23.16 9.77 1.99
N GLN A 234 -23.26 8.47 2.25
CA GLN A 234 -23.28 7.43 1.22
C GLN A 234 -24.58 6.65 1.27
N THR A 235 -25.17 6.40 0.11
CA THR A 235 -26.33 5.51 -0.05
C THR A 235 -25.90 4.31 -0.89
N ASP A 236 -26.06 3.12 -0.32
CA ASP A 236 -25.71 1.88 -1.03
C ASP A 236 -26.80 1.48 -2.05
N ALA A 237 -26.52 0.41 -2.80
CA ALA A 237 -27.40 -0.12 -3.84
C ALA A 237 -28.76 -0.64 -3.34
N LYS A 238 -28.90 -0.85 -2.03
CA LYS A 238 -30.17 -1.28 -1.43
C LYS A 238 -30.89 -0.14 -0.72
N GLY A 239 -30.27 1.03 -0.61
CA GLY A 239 -30.85 2.27 -0.10
C GLY A 239 -30.56 2.55 1.37
N HIS A 240 -29.64 1.82 2.00
CA HIS A 240 -29.18 2.14 3.35
C HIS A 240 -28.24 3.34 3.28
N ARG A 241 -28.31 4.21 4.27
CA ARG A 241 -27.60 5.49 4.28
C ARG A 241 -26.61 5.54 5.43
N GLN A 242 -25.34 5.70 5.08
CA GLN A 242 -24.27 6.01 6.02
C GLN A 242 -24.13 7.53 6.08
N LEU A 243 -24.05 8.07 7.30
CA LEU A 243 -23.92 9.50 7.56
C LEU A 243 -22.66 9.73 8.37
N PHE A 244 -21.83 10.64 7.89
CA PHE A 244 -20.55 10.97 8.49
C PHE A 244 -20.57 12.41 8.97
N SER A 245 -19.92 12.66 10.10
CA SER A 245 -19.71 14.01 10.61
C SER A 245 -18.25 14.18 10.99
N GLN A 246 -17.71 15.34 10.66
CA GLN A 246 -16.34 15.71 10.94
C GLN A 246 -16.29 16.61 12.19
N ASN A 247 -15.11 16.69 12.83
CA ASN A 247 -14.82 17.73 13.82
C ASN A 247 -14.43 19.04 13.11
N LEU A 248 -13.98 20.05 13.87
CA LEU A 248 -13.53 21.33 13.29
C LEU A 248 -12.23 21.17 12.48
N ASP A 249 -11.52 20.06 12.69
CA ASP A 249 -10.26 19.70 12.05
C ASP A 249 -10.48 18.65 10.95
N GLY A 250 -11.65 18.58 10.28
CA GLY A 250 -11.91 17.65 9.17
C GLY A 250 -11.86 16.14 9.51
N GLN A 251 -11.51 15.76 10.75
CA GLN A 251 -11.40 14.36 11.14
C GLN A 251 -12.76 13.77 11.46
N LEU A 252 -12.93 12.48 11.13
CA LEU A 252 -14.17 11.75 11.42
C LEU A 252 -14.50 11.80 12.92
N ARG A 253 -15.68 12.31 13.26
CA ARG A 253 -16.14 12.44 14.64
C ARG A 253 -17.23 11.44 15.00
N ALA A 254 -18.24 11.30 14.15
CA ALA A 254 -19.37 10.41 14.41
C ALA A 254 -19.89 9.79 13.11
N VAL A 255 -20.41 8.56 13.24
CA VAL A 255 -20.96 7.78 12.14
C VAL A 255 -22.33 7.25 12.53
N HIS A 256 -23.30 7.38 11.63
CA HIS A 256 -24.64 6.87 11.79
C HIS A 256 -25.04 6.03 10.58
N LEU A 257 -25.91 5.04 10.80
CA LEU A 257 -26.51 4.22 9.75
C LEU A 257 -28.03 4.30 9.84
N GLN A 258 -28.67 4.71 8.74
CA GLN A 258 -30.10 4.59 8.56
C GLN A 258 -30.36 3.42 7.61
N LEU A 259 -30.98 2.35 8.10
CA LEU A 259 -31.42 1.28 7.22
C LEU A 259 -32.59 1.76 6.35
N LYS A 260 -32.73 1.17 5.16
CA LYS A 260 -33.86 1.51 4.29
C LYS A 260 -35.18 1.17 4.99
N GLY A 261 -36.07 2.16 5.05
CA GLY A 261 -37.37 2.04 5.71
C GLY A 261 -37.39 2.53 7.16
N ASP A 262 -36.23 2.68 7.80
CA ASP A 262 -36.16 3.21 9.15
C ASP A 262 -36.40 4.72 9.20
N PRO A 263 -37.21 5.22 10.16
CA PRO A 263 -37.52 6.64 10.26
C PRO A 263 -36.34 7.49 10.74
N SER A 264 -35.33 6.89 11.38
CA SER A 264 -34.20 7.60 11.98
C SER A 264 -32.90 6.81 11.85
N ALA A 265 -31.78 7.52 11.75
CA ALA A 265 -30.45 6.91 11.76
C ALA A 265 -30.06 6.41 13.16
N LYS A 266 -29.46 5.23 13.24
CA LYS A 266 -28.84 4.68 14.45
C LYS A 266 -27.38 5.12 14.54
N THR A 267 -26.97 5.62 15.70
CA THR A 267 -25.57 5.97 15.95
C THR A 267 -24.70 4.71 16.06
N LEU A 268 -23.64 4.65 15.24
CA LEU A 268 -22.64 3.58 15.28
C LEU A 268 -21.39 4.01 16.04
N VAL A 269 -20.96 5.25 15.89
CA VAL A 269 -19.93 5.90 16.70
C VAL A 269 -20.40 7.30 17.03
N SER A 270 -20.37 7.67 18.31
CA SER A 270 -20.84 8.97 18.79
C SER A 270 -19.73 10.02 18.92
N GLY A 271 -18.47 9.58 18.90
CA GLY A 271 -17.33 10.45 19.12
C GLY A 271 -16.01 9.72 18.95
N ILE A 272 -15.10 10.33 18.19
CA ILE A 272 -13.69 9.97 18.11
C ILE A 272 -12.88 11.19 18.56
N ALA A 273 -11.88 10.96 19.40
CA ALA A 273 -10.90 11.95 19.82
C ALA A 273 -9.51 11.51 19.35
N TYR A 274 -8.72 12.49 18.95
CA TYR A 274 -7.40 12.32 18.38
C TYR A 274 -6.36 13.08 19.22
N ASN A 275 -5.13 12.58 19.23
CA ASN A 275 -3.99 13.34 19.76
C ASN A 275 -3.52 14.38 18.74
N ALA A 276 -2.54 15.19 19.12
CA ALA A 276 -1.86 16.16 18.26
C ALA A 276 -0.95 15.54 17.18
N HIS A 277 -1.09 14.24 16.89
CA HIS A 277 -0.45 13.57 15.75
C HIS A 277 -1.50 12.90 14.84
N GLY A 278 -2.77 13.30 14.95
CA GLY A 278 -3.89 12.71 14.24
C GLY A 278 -4.19 11.24 14.58
N GLN A 279 -3.60 10.68 15.64
CA GLN A 279 -3.83 9.29 16.05
C GLN A 279 -5.04 9.22 16.99
N THR A 280 -5.90 8.23 16.81
CA THR A 280 -7.07 8.01 17.69
C THR A 280 -6.64 7.74 19.13
N GLU A 281 -7.02 8.59 20.08
CA GLU A 281 -6.85 8.35 21.52
C GLU A 281 -8.07 7.72 22.14
N ARG A 282 -9.27 8.04 21.63
CA ARG A 282 -10.52 7.55 22.20
C ARG A 282 -11.61 7.43 21.14
N GLU A 283 -12.33 6.31 21.15
CA GLU A 283 -13.50 6.06 20.30
C GLU A 283 -14.66 5.56 21.16
N VAL A 284 -15.88 6.09 20.92
CA VAL A 284 -17.10 5.67 21.61
C VAL A 284 -18.09 5.10 20.61
N THR A 285 -18.26 3.79 20.64
CA THR A 285 -19.20 3.07 19.77
C THR A 285 -20.63 3.16 20.31
N GLY A 286 -21.61 3.03 19.41
CA GLY A 286 -23.03 3.16 19.70
C GLY A 286 -23.59 2.05 20.60
N ASN A 287 -22.87 0.94 20.74
CA ASN A 287 -23.18 -0.12 21.72
C ASN A 287 -22.59 0.14 23.11
N GLY A 288 -22.04 1.33 23.36
CA GLY A 288 -21.56 1.77 24.67
C GLY A 288 -20.14 1.33 25.03
N VAL A 289 -19.40 0.74 24.08
CA VAL A 289 -17.98 0.40 24.28
C VAL A 289 -17.12 1.64 24.04
N ILE A 290 -16.13 1.83 24.91
CA ILE A 290 -15.15 2.90 24.83
C ILE A 290 -13.79 2.27 24.61
N THR A 291 -13.18 2.58 23.47
CA THR A 291 -11.80 2.19 23.17
C THR A 291 -10.89 3.37 23.45
N THR A 292 -9.85 3.17 24.26
CA THR A 292 -8.82 4.17 24.58
C THR A 292 -7.45 3.65 24.17
N LEU A 293 -6.68 4.49 23.49
CA LEU A 293 -5.33 4.18 23.05
C LEU A 293 -4.34 5.09 23.74
N LYS A 294 -3.17 4.53 24.09
CA LYS A 294 -2.06 5.29 24.64
C LYS A 294 -0.84 5.08 23.77
N TYR A 295 -0.16 6.17 23.49
CA TYR A 295 1.04 6.19 22.67
C TYR A 295 2.24 6.61 23.53
N ASP A 296 3.42 6.12 23.17
CA ASP A 296 4.67 6.61 23.72
C ASP A 296 4.91 8.04 23.23
N ALA A 297 5.24 8.94 24.15
CA ALA A 297 5.34 10.37 23.84
C ALA A 297 6.58 10.74 23.00
N GLN A 298 7.61 9.87 22.96
CA GLN A 298 8.85 10.16 22.24
C GLN A 298 8.81 9.68 20.80
N ASN A 299 8.23 8.50 20.57
CA ASN A 299 8.24 7.84 19.25
C ASN A 299 6.85 7.60 18.64
N GLY A 300 5.76 7.92 19.35
CA GLY A 300 4.39 7.80 18.82
C GLY A 300 3.89 6.36 18.64
N ARG A 301 4.59 5.34 19.15
CA ARG A 301 4.17 3.93 19.07
C ARG A 301 3.05 3.63 20.05
N LEU A 302 2.13 2.76 19.67
CA LEU A 302 1.01 2.33 20.51
C LEU A 302 1.53 1.48 21.67
N ILE A 303 1.38 1.93 22.92
CA ILE A 303 1.81 1.17 24.11
C ILE A 303 0.64 0.48 24.81
N ARG A 304 -0.60 0.94 24.60
CA ARG A 304 -1.79 0.31 25.17
C ARG A 304 -3.04 0.53 24.31
N LEU A 305 -3.84 -0.52 24.14
CA LEU A 305 -5.18 -0.47 23.57
C LEU A 305 -6.17 -1.10 24.56
N LEU A 306 -7.08 -0.29 25.09
CA LEU A 306 -8.07 -0.69 26.09
C LEU A 306 -9.49 -0.51 25.55
N ALA A 307 -10.26 -1.58 25.41
CA ALA A 307 -11.69 -1.54 25.10
C ALA A 307 -12.51 -1.92 26.33
N GLN A 308 -13.43 -1.05 26.74
CA GLN A 308 -14.22 -1.21 27.96
C GLN A 308 -15.71 -1.00 27.73
N ARG A 309 -16.51 -1.76 28.47
CA ARG A 309 -17.95 -1.56 28.60
C ARG A 309 -18.30 -1.28 30.06
N GLY A 310 -18.66 -0.04 30.37
CA GLY A 310 -18.75 0.41 31.76
C GLY A 310 -17.39 0.22 32.47
N ASN A 311 -17.35 -0.63 33.49
CA ASN A 311 -16.11 -0.97 34.22
C ASN A 311 -15.48 -2.30 33.76
N GLU A 312 -16.13 -3.04 32.86
CA GLU A 312 -15.63 -4.31 32.34
C GLU A 312 -14.63 -4.06 31.21
N ALA A 313 -13.40 -4.57 31.34
CA ALA A 313 -12.44 -4.61 30.25
C ALA A 313 -12.73 -5.80 29.34
N LEU A 314 -13.07 -5.52 28.08
CA LEU A 314 -13.29 -6.54 27.06
C LEU A 314 -11.97 -6.94 26.38
N GLN A 315 -11.04 -6.00 26.30
CA GLN A 315 -9.69 -6.18 25.76
C GLN A 315 -8.76 -5.11 26.37
N ASP A 316 -7.55 -5.50 26.79
CA ASP A 316 -6.57 -4.56 27.34
C ASP A 316 -5.15 -4.95 26.90
N LEU A 317 -4.80 -4.62 25.67
CA LEU A 317 -3.52 -4.96 25.06
C LEU A 317 -2.44 -3.98 25.49
N HIS A 318 -1.32 -4.49 25.97
CA HIS A 318 -0.10 -3.75 26.28
C HIS A 318 1.02 -4.22 25.37
N HIS A 319 1.69 -3.28 24.71
CA HIS A 319 2.75 -3.56 23.74
C HIS A 319 4.11 -3.15 24.28
N GLU A 320 5.11 -4.01 24.11
CA GLU A 320 6.51 -3.71 24.35
C GLU A 320 7.30 -3.80 23.04
N TYR A 321 8.31 -2.95 22.88
CA TYR A 321 9.08 -2.82 21.66
C TYR A 321 10.58 -2.89 21.91
N ASP A 322 11.33 -3.33 20.89
CA ASP A 322 12.77 -3.08 20.83
C ASP A 322 13.07 -1.67 20.29
N ALA A 323 14.36 -1.32 20.21
CA ALA A 323 14.80 -0.03 19.68
C ALA A 323 14.43 0.17 18.20
N LYS A 324 14.44 -0.91 17.38
CA LYS A 324 14.04 -0.86 15.96
C LYS A 324 12.53 -0.70 15.78
N GLY A 325 11.73 -1.02 16.80
CA GLY A 325 10.27 -0.98 16.75
C GLY A 325 9.62 -2.32 16.47
N ASN A 326 10.36 -3.42 16.56
CA ASN A 326 9.77 -4.74 16.56
C ASN A 326 9.02 -4.94 17.88
N VAL A 327 7.84 -5.58 17.82
CA VAL A 327 7.01 -5.85 19.01
C VAL A 327 7.57 -7.06 19.75
N LEU A 328 8.06 -6.87 20.97
CA LEU A 328 8.64 -7.95 21.79
C LEU A 328 7.57 -8.72 22.57
N SER A 329 6.53 -8.05 23.01
CA SER A 329 5.44 -8.70 23.74
C SER A 329 4.11 -7.99 23.54
N ILE A 330 3.02 -8.77 23.61
CA ILE A 330 1.66 -8.26 23.70
C ILE A 330 0.96 -8.97 24.85
N ALA A 331 0.64 -8.24 25.92
CA ALA A 331 -0.10 -8.74 27.07
C ALA A 331 -1.56 -8.26 27.04
N ASP A 332 -2.51 -9.18 27.22
CA ASP A 332 -3.94 -8.86 27.34
C ASP A 332 -4.39 -8.90 28.80
N ALA A 333 -4.32 -7.76 29.48
CA ALA A 333 -4.62 -7.61 30.90
C ALA A 333 -6.12 -7.76 31.24
N ALA A 334 -6.99 -7.83 30.24
CA ALA A 334 -8.42 -8.12 30.43
C ALA A 334 -8.65 -9.60 30.79
N LEU A 335 -7.70 -10.49 30.52
CA LEU A 335 -7.82 -11.91 30.80
C LEU A 335 -7.09 -12.33 32.08
N PRO A 336 -7.64 -13.28 32.87
CA PRO A 336 -6.94 -13.84 34.00
C PRO A 336 -5.92 -14.89 33.56
N THR A 337 -4.85 -15.06 34.35
CA THR A 337 -4.00 -16.25 34.29
C THR A 337 -4.84 -17.50 34.56
N ARG A 338 -4.67 -18.53 33.74
CA ARG A 338 -5.36 -19.83 33.88
C ARG A 338 -4.38 -20.94 34.18
N TYR A 339 -4.90 -22.03 34.74
CA TYR A 339 -4.15 -23.25 34.99
C TYR A 339 -4.89 -24.42 34.34
N PHE A 340 -4.24 -25.10 33.41
CA PHE A 340 -4.80 -26.27 32.73
C PHE A 340 -3.67 -27.25 32.39
N ALA A 341 -3.93 -28.55 32.51
CA ALA A 341 -2.95 -29.61 32.21
C ALA A 341 -1.54 -29.38 32.82
N ASN A 342 -1.49 -28.93 34.09
CA ASN A 342 -0.27 -28.56 34.82
C ASN A 342 0.57 -27.43 34.18
N GLN A 343 -0.03 -26.61 33.32
CA GLN A 343 0.57 -25.41 32.75
C GLN A 343 -0.05 -24.16 33.36
N ARG A 344 0.79 -23.14 33.60
CA ARG A 344 0.34 -21.76 33.86
C ARG A 344 0.22 -21.06 32.51
N ILE A 345 -0.97 -20.58 32.20
CA ILE A 345 -1.32 -19.93 30.93
C ILE A 345 -1.54 -18.46 31.21
N GLU A 346 -0.59 -17.64 30.78
CA GLU A 346 -0.66 -16.19 30.89
C GLU A 346 -1.15 -15.62 29.56
N PRO A 347 -1.98 -14.56 29.58
CA PRO A 347 -2.47 -13.93 28.37
C PRO A 347 -1.40 -13.01 27.74
N VAL A 348 -0.18 -13.51 27.60
CA VAL A 348 0.96 -12.78 27.05
C VAL A 348 1.53 -13.56 25.89
N ASN A 349 1.73 -12.87 24.78
CA ASN A 349 2.52 -13.39 23.67
C ASN A 349 3.91 -12.75 23.71
N TYR A 350 4.95 -13.54 23.45
CA TYR A 350 6.32 -13.06 23.31
C TYR A 350 6.86 -13.37 21.93
N TYR A 351 7.66 -12.46 21.39
CA TYR A 351 8.23 -12.52 20.06
C TYR A 351 9.73 -12.29 20.12
N SER A 352 10.48 -12.98 19.25
CA SER A 352 11.92 -12.79 19.10
C SER A 352 12.27 -12.70 17.63
N TYR A 353 13.26 -11.88 17.32
CA TYR A 353 13.63 -11.52 15.96
C TYR A 353 15.12 -11.78 15.71
N ASP A 354 15.49 -12.03 14.46
CA ASP A 354 16.88 -11.99 14.04
C ASP A 354 17.37 -10.55 13.79
N SER A 355 18.64 -10.39 13.40
CA SER A 355 19.24 -9.08 13.13
C SER A 355 18.59 -8.31 11.96
N GLN A 356 17.89 -9.02 11.07
CA GLN A 356 17.14 -8.47 9.93
C GLN A 356 15.67 -8.19 10.28
N SER A 357 15.30 -8.30 11.56
CA SER A 357 13.93 -8.11 12.06
C SER A 357 12.93 -9.16 11.56
N GLN A 358 13.38 -10.34 11.12
CA GLN A 358 12.46 -11.45 10.80
C GLN A 358 12.05 -12.18 12.08
N LEU A 359 10.78 -12.57 12.20
CA LEU A 359 10.26 -13.25 13.38
C LEU A 359 10.80 -14.68 13.48
N ILE A 360 11.64 -15.01 14.47
CA ILE A 360 12.25 -16.34 14.61
C ILE A 360 11.60 -17.21 15.67
N GLU A 361 10.97 -16.63 16.69
CA GLU A 361 10.21 -17.36 17.71
C GLU A 361 8.98 -16.55 18.15
N ALA A 362 7.86 -17.25 18.37
CA ALA A 362 6.68 -16.72 18.99
C ALA A 362 6.13 -17.70 20.03
N THR A 363 5.73 -17.18 21.19
CA THR A 363 5.04 -17.97 22.23
C THR A 363 3.73 -17.30 22.60
N GLY A 364 2.80 -18.11 23.10
CA GLY A 364 1.49 -17.65 23.51
C GLY A 364 0.64 -18.81 23.99
N TRP A 365 -0.67 -18.70 23.83
CA TRP A 365 -1.60 -19.77 24.15
C TRP A 365 -2.64 -19.97 23.05
N GLU A 366 -3.11 -21.20 22.95
CA GLU A 366 -4.07 -21.63 21.95
C GLU A 366 -5.10 -22.58 22.55
N ALA A 367 -6.17 -22.82 21.81
CA ALA A 367 -7.16 -23.83 22.17
C ALA A 367 -6.58 -25.24 21.98
N GLY A 368 -7.04 -26.19 22.79
CA GLY A 368 -6.63 -27.58 22.70
C GLY A 368 -7.03 -28.27 21.40
N SER A 369 -6.43 -29.42 21.11
CA SER A 369 -6.85 -30.24 19.97
C SER A 369 -8.29 -30.67 20.17
N ALA A 370 -9.21 -30.19 19.33
CA ALA A 370 -10.50 -30.84 19.23
C ALA A 370 -10.26 -32.32 18.90
N SER A 371 -10.82 -33.24 19.69
CA SER A 371 -11.01 -34.62 19.26
C SER A 371 -12.00 -34.60 18.09
N LYS A 372 -11.50 -34.28 16.89
CA LYS A 372 -12.32 -34.09 15.68
C LYS A 372 -12.77 -35.47 15.18
N GLY A 373 -13.95 -35.90 15.61
CA GLY A 373 -14.75 -36.83 14.83
C GLY A 373 -15.17 -36.16 13.49
N PRO A 374 -15.82 -36.90 12.58
CA PRO A 374 -16.21 -36.39 11.25
C PRO A 374 -17.27 -35.26 11.26
N GLN A 375 -17.63 -34.70 12.41
CA GLN A 375 -18.47 -33.52 12.54
C GLN A 375 -17.60 -32.33 12.96
N PHE A 376 -17.50 -31.34 12.08
CA PHE A 376 -16.83 -30.07 12.33
C PHE A 376 -17.64 -29.26 13.35
N ALA A 377 -17.23 -29.24 14.62
CA ALA A 377 -17.71 -28.20 15.53
C ALA A 377 -16.97 -26.89 15.20
N THR A 378 -17.72 -25.81 15.02
CA THR A 378 -17.15 -24.48 14.67
C THR A 378 -16.40 -23.82 15.84
N PHE A 379 -16.58 -24.29 17.07
CA PHE A 379 -15.90 -23.78 18.26
C PHE A 379 -14.99 -24.80 18.92
N ASP A 380 -13.92 -24.28 19.51
CA ASP A 380 -13.11 -25.05 20.44
C ASP A 380 -13.88 -25.23 21.76
N ASP A 381 -13.75 -26.41 22.40
CA ASP A 381 -14.22 -26.58 23.79
C ASP A 381 -13.55 -25.48 24.66
N PRO A 382 -14.32 -24.70 25.44
CA PRO A 382 -13.76 -23.63 26.26
C PRO A 382 -12.78 -24.12 27.34
N ALA A 383 -12.76 -25.43 27.67
CA ALA A 383 -11.96 -26.00 28.74
C ALA A 383 -10.48 -26.31 28.38
N PRO A 384 -10.13 -26.96 27.26
CA PRO A 384 -8.73 -27.21 26.95
C PRO A 384 -8.05 -25.99 26.31
N ARG A 385 -7.13 -25.36 27.04
CA ARG A 385 -6.18 -24.37 26.52
C ARG A 385 -4.78 -24.77 26.93
N ALA A 386 -3.79 -24.50 26.11
CA ALA A 386 -2.39 -24.76 26.46
C ALA A 386 -1.48 -23.70 25.83
N ASN A 387 -0.27 -23.59 26.37
CA ASN A 387 0.74 -22.74 25.78
C ASN A 387 1.24 -23.35 24.47
N TYR A 388 1.58 -22.49 23.50
CA TYR A 388 2.29 -22.89 22.29
C TYR A 388 3.64 -22.20 22.18
N ARG A 389 4.52 -22.80 21.38
CA ARG A 389 5.75 -22.19 20.87
C ARG A 389 5.87 -22.47 19.38
N GLN A 390 6.05 -21.42 18.59
CA GLN A 390 6.33 -21.46 17.17
C GLN A 390 7.76 -20.99 16.91
N ARG A 391 8.53 -21.75 16.13
CA ARG A 391 9.86 -21.35 15.64
C ARG A 391 9.86 -21.35 14.12
N TYR A 392 10.42 -20.30 13.55
CA TYR A 392 10.43 -20.05 12.12
C TYR A 392 11.86 -20.14 11.58
N ARG A 393 12.04 -20.77 10.42
CA ARG A 393 13.36 -20.84 9.76
C ARG A 393 13.28 -20.33 8.33
N TYR A 394 14.17 -19.40 8.04
CA TYR A 394 14.28 -18.73 6.75
C TYR A 394 15.54 -19.16 6.00
N ASP A 395 15.49 -19.12 4.66
CA ASP A 395 16.70 -19.16 3.84
C ASP A 395 17.32 -17.76 3.65
N ALA A 396 18.39 -17.68 2.86
CA ALA A 396 19.07 -16.42 2.57
C ALA A 396 18.26 -15.45 1.68
N GLY A 397 17.26 -15.94 0.95
CA GLY A 397 16.36 -15.15 0.11
C GLY A 397 15.07 -14.72 0.86
N GLY A 398 14.98 -15.00 2.16
CA GLY A 398 13.82 -14.66 2.98
C GLY A 398 12.64 -15.62 2.84
N ASN A 399 12.81 -16.79 2.21
CA ASN A 399 11.76 -17.81 2.17
C ASN A 399 11.58 -18.42 3.54
N LEU A 400 10.39 -18.35 4.12
CA LEU A 400 10.02 -19.15 5.27
C LEU A 400 9.88 -20.61 4.85
N LEU A 401 10.79 -21.47 5.32
CA LEU A 401 10.90 -22.88 4.92
C LEU A 401 10.36 -23.83 5.99
N GLU A 402 10.44 -23.49 7.27
CA GLU A 402 9.99 -24.38 8.33
C GLU A 402 9.26 -23.61 9.42
N LEU A 403 8.05 -24.08 9.73
CA LEU A 403 7.36 -23.77 10.97
C LEU A 403 7.44 -25.01 11.86
N ILE A 404 8.10 -24.87 13.00
CA ILE A 404 8.03 -25.85 14.08
C ILE A 404 7.01 -25.34 15.09
N HIS A 405 5.99 -26.15 15.38
CA HIS A 405 4.95 -25.79 16.33
C HIS A 405 4.90 -26.82 17.48
N GLU A 406 5.10 -26.34 18.69
CA GLU A 406 4.99 -27.09 19.94
C GLU A 406 3.75 -26.59 20.67
N GLY A 407 2.65 -27.32 20.58
CA GLY A 407 1.36 -26.95 21.13
C GLY A 407 0.34 -28.07 20.91
N PRO A 408 -0.88 -27.96 21.44
CA PRO A 408 -1.94 -28.90 21.16
C PRO A 408 -2.44 -28.89 19.71
N GLN A 409 -2.22 -27.84 18.92
CA GLN A 409 -2.62 -27.79 17.51
C GLN A 409 -1.50 -28.27 16.57
N SER A 410 -1.83 -28.54 15.32
CA SER A 410 -0.88 -29.06 14.32
C SER A 410 -0.73 -28.10 13.15
N HIS A 411 0.11 -27.08 13.32
CA HIS A 411 0.41 -26.06 12.30
C HIS A 411 1.78 -26.22 11.64
N ALA A 412 2.59 -27.16 12.13
CA ALA A 412 3.94 -27.36 11.64
C ALA A 412 3.95 -27.76 10.17
N HIS A 413 4.91 -27.21 9.42
CA HIS A 413 5.13 -27.55 8.03
C HIS A 413 6.58 -27.34 7.65
N ARG A 414 6.98 -28.02 6.58
CA ARG A 414 8.27 -27.84 5.93
C ARG A 414 8.04 -27.64 4.44
N LEU A 415 8.61 -26.57 3.90
CA LEU A 415 8.65 -26.26 2.49
C LEU A 415 10.09 -26.42 1.98
N LEU A 416 10.21 -26.66 0.68
CA LEU A 416 11.47 -26.57 -0.05
C LEU A 416 11.34 -25.43 -1.06
N ALA A 417 12.36 -24.58 -1.16
CA ALA A 417 12.48 -23.59 -2.22
C ALA A 417 13.08 -24.22 -3.48
N ALA A 418 12.61 -23.81 -4.65
CA ALA A 418 13.24 -24.15 -5.91
C ALA A 418 14.69 -23.62 -5.95
N ALA A 419 15.56 -24.34 -6.66
CA ALA A 419 16.99 -24.01 -6.70
C ALA A 419 17.26 -22.55 -7.12
N HIS A 420 16.52 -22.04 -8.10
CA HIS A 420 16.80 -20.75 -8.74
C HIS A 420 15.63 -19.74 -8.70
N SER A 421 14.57 -20.03 -7.97
CA SER A 421 13.44 -19.09 -7.74
C SER A 421 12.97 -19.18 -6.29
N ASN A 422 12.07 -18.30 -5.87
CA ASN A 422 11.45 -18.27 -4.54
C ASN A 422 10.14 -19.08 -4.49
N HIS A 423 9.84 -19.83 -5.56
CA HIS A 423 8.79 -20.84 -5.55
C HIS A 423 9.06 -21.86 -4.45
N CYS A 424 8.06 -22.12 -3.61
CA CYS A 424 8.17 -23.13 -2.56
C CYS A 424 7.01 -24.10 -2.62
N LEU A 425 7.32 -25.38 -2.43
CA LEU A 425 6.36 -26.49 -2.35
C LEU A 425 6.57 -27.27 -1.06
N PRO A 426 5.53 -27.92 -0.51
CA PRO A 426 5.61 -28.60 0.77
C PRO A 426 6.32 -29.94 0.63
N VAL A 427 7.02 -30.33 1.69
CA VAL A 427 7.51 -31.70 1.85
C VAL A 427 6.33 -32.57 2.25
N LEU A 428 5.89 -33.47 1.37
CA LEU A 428 4.73 -34.33 1.57
C LEU A 428 5.18 -35.72 2.00
N GLU A 429 4.71 -36.20 3.15
CA GLU A 429 5.03 -37.55 3.67
C GLU A 429 6.54 -37.85 3.74
N GLY A 430 7.36 -36.82 3.99
CA GLY A 430 8.81 -36.92 4.04
C GLY A 430 9.51 -36.92 2.67
N VAL A 431 8.76 -36.80 1.58
CA VAL A 431 9.29 -36.69 0.21
C VAL A 431 9.43 -35.21 -0.15
N GLU A 432 10.66 -34.81 -0.48
CA GLU A 432 10.96 -33.46 -0.95
C GLU A 432 10.56 -33.30 -2.43
N PRO A 433 9.98 -32.16 -2.82
CA PRO A 433 9.58 -31.91 -4.21
C PRO A 433 10.81 -31.80 -5.12
N GLY A 434 10.76 -32.46 -6.27
CA GLY A 434 11.79 -32.36 -7.32
C GLY A 434 11.51 -31.21 -8.29
N GLU A 435 12.42 -30.97 -9.24
CA GLU A 435 12.24 -29.93 -10.28
C GLU A 435 10.93 -30.08 -11.07
N ASP A 436 10.54 -31.32 -11.38
CA ASP A 436 9.30 -31.60 -12.10
C ASP A 436 8.05 -31.24 -11.28
N ASP A 437 8.13 -31.29 -9.95
CA ASP A 437 7.04 -30.85 -9.08
C ASP A 437 6.90 -29.34 -9.13
N PHE A 438 8.01 -28.58 -9.13
CA PHE A 438 7.98 -27.13 -9.32
C PHE A 438 7.45 -26.74 -10.70
N ARG A 439 7.87 -27.44 -11.77
CA ARG A 439 7.36 -27.21 -13.14
C ARG A 439 5.85 -27.43 -13.26
N ARG A 440 5.28 -28.35 -12.47
CA ARG A 440 3.82 -28.59 -12.41
C ARG A 440 3.11 -27.77 -11.34
N GLY A 441 3.86 -27.18 -10.41
CA GLY A 441 3.36 -26.44 -9.26
C GLY A 441 3.04 -24.99 -9.58
N PHE A 442 3.74 -24.39 -10.56
CA PHE A 442 3.59 -22.99 -10.93
C PHE A 442 3.43 -22.84 -12.45
N ASP A 443 2.65 -21.84 -12.89
CA ASP A 443 2.57 -21.48 -14.30
C ASP A 443 3.74 -20.59 -14.75
N GLY A 444 3.77 -20.26 -16.05
CA GLY A 444 4.81 -19.41 -16.64
C GLY A 444 4.89 -17.98 -16.09
N ASN A 445 3.93 -17.57 -15.26
CA ASN A 445 3.88 -16.28 -14.58
C ASN A 445 4.11 -16.39 -13.06
N GLY A 446 4.42 -17.58 -12.55
CA GLY A 446 4.65 -17.81 -11.12
C GLY A 446 3.40 -18.00 -10.29
N ASN A 447 2.23 -18.21 -10.88
CA ASN A 447 1.02 -18.46 -10.10
C ASN A 447 0.96 -19.93 -9.67
N LEU A 448 0.62 -20.20 -8.40
CA LEU A 448 0.48 -21.55 -7.87
C LEU A 448 -0.70 -22.28 -8.54
N LEU A 449 -0.47 -23.49 -9.05
CA LEU A 449 -1.47 -24.28 -9.79
C LEU A 449 -2.26 -25.25 -8.92
N ASN A 450 -1.76 -25.58 -7.72
CA ASN A 450 -2.40 -26.52 -6.81
C ASN A 450 -2.32 -26.02 -5.37
N LEU A 451 -3.48 -25.85 -4.73
CA LEU A 451 -3.56 -25.46 -3.32
C LEU A 451 -3.08 -26.61 -2.43
N GLN A 452 -3.55 -27.81 -2.70
CA GLN A 452 -3.11 -29.05 -2.07
C GLN A 452 -3.39 -30.21 -3.03
N PRO A 453 -2.89 -31.43 -2.79
CA PRO A 453 -3.18 -32.56 -3.66
C PRO A 453 -4.70 -32.69 -3.92
N GLY A 454 -5.09 -32.67 -5.20
CA GLY A 454 -6.50 -32.74 -5.64
C GLY A 454 -7.29 -31.43 -5.57
N GLN A 455 -6.64 -30.28 -5.36
CA GLN A 455 -7.28 -28.97 -5.39
C GLN A 455 -6.59 -28.00 -6.35
N ALA A 456 -7.04 -28.01 -7.61
CA ALA A 456 -6.52 -27.16 -8.66
C ALA A 456 -6.90 -25.68 -8.48
N LEU A 457 -5.99 -24.80 -8.89
CA LEU A 457 -6.14 -23.35 -8.97
C LEU A 457 -6.06 -22.93 -10.45
N ALA A 458 -7.03 -22.16 -10.92
CA ALA A 458 -7.01 -21.56 -12.24
C ALA A 458 -6.89 -20.04 -12.15
N TRP A 459 -6.15 -19.47 -13.09
CA TRP A 459 -5.79 -18.06 -13.13
C TRP A 459 -6.23 -17.47 -14.46
N ASP A 460 -6.77 -16.26 -14.44
CA ASP A 460 -7.06 -15.52 -15.67
C ASP A 460 -5.81 -14.91 -16.31
N LEU A 461 -5.97 -14.27 -17.47
CA LEU A 461 -4.89 -13.65 -18.22
C LEU A 461 -4.24 -12.45 -17.50
N ARG A 462 -4.89 -11.92 -16.45
CA ARG A 462 -4.39 -10.84 -15.60
C ARG A 462 -3.65 -11.31 -14.35
N ASN A 463 -3.42 -12.62 -14.22
CA ASN A 463 -2.82 -13.25 -13.03
C ASN A 463 -3.68 -13.14 -11.77
N GLN A 464 -5.00 -13.21 -11.93
CA GLN A 464 -5.95 -13.21 -10.82
C GLN A 464 -6.56 -14.60 -10.68
N LEU A 465 -6.72 -15.07 -9.45
CA LEU A 465 -7.28 -16.40 -9.18
C LEU A 465 -8.75 -16.41 -9.60
N CYS A 466 -9.12 -17.15 -10.63
CA CYS A 466 -10.48 -17.14 -11.17
C CYS A 466 -11.30 -18.37 -10.77
N GLU A 467 -10.65 -19.50 -10.45
CA GLU A 467 -11.33 -20.72 -9.97
C GLU A 467 -10.45 -21.51 -8.99
N VAL A 468 -11.09 -22.06 -7.95
CA VAL A 468 -10.56 -23.16 -7.11
C VAL A 468 -11.49 -24.36 -7.24
N ARG A 469 -10.92 -25.56 -7.28
CA ARG A 469 -11.69 -26.83 -7.27
C ARG A 469 -11.46 -27.58 -5.96
N PRO A 470 -12.29 -27.38 -4.92
CA PRO A 470 -12.07 -28.04 -3.63
C PRO A 470 -12.24 -29.55 -3.65
N VAL A 471 -13.11 -30.07 -4.53
CA VAL A 471 -13.39 -31.51 -4.68
C VAL A 471 -13.52 -31.85 -6.16
N GLU A 472 -12.56 -32.60 -6.68
CA GLU A 472 -12.62 -33.20 -8.02
C GLU A 472 -13.22 -34.60 -7.97
N ARG A 473 -14.07 -34.93 -8.95
CA ARG A 473 -14.78 -36.22 -9.05
C ARG A 473 -14.48 -36.86 -10.41
N ASP A 474 -14.12 -38.14 -10.40
CA ASP A 474 -13.83 -38.92 -11.62
C ASP A 474 -15.04 -39.00 -12.57
N SER A 475 -16.25 -39.05 -12.00
CA SER A 475 -17.51 -39.01 -12.73
C SER A 475 -18.47 -38.02 -12.08
N GLY A 476 -18.83 -36.95 -12.78
CA GLY A 476 -19.77 -35.93 -12.30
C GLY A 476 -19.17 -34.52 -12.33
N LEU A 477 -19.91 -33.55 -11.77
CA LEU A 477 -19.45 -32.17 -11.66
C LEU A 477 -18.62 -31.97 -10.40
N ASN A 478 -17.54 -31.21 -10.52
CA ASN A 478 -16.66 -30.85 -9.40
C ASN A 478 -17.32 -29.78 -8.52
N ASP A 479 -16.95 -29.76 -7.25
CA ASP A 479 -17.21 -28.57 -6.44
C ASP A 479 -16.24 -27.47 -6.88
N ARG A 480 -16.71 -26.22 -6.96
CA ARG A 480 -15.89 -25.09 -7.41
C ARG A 480 -16.22 -23.81 -6.69
N GLU A 481 -15.23 -22.94 -6.57
CA GLU A 481 -15.38 -21.56 -6.14
C GLU A 481 -14.76 -20.67 -7.21
N ARG A 482 -15.56 -19.78 -7.81
CA ARG A 482 -15.14 -18.87 -8.89
C ARG A 482 -15.17 -17.43 -8.41
N TYR A 483 -14.28 -16.63 -8.97
CA TYR A 483 -14.14 -15.22 -8.65
C TYR A 483 -14.14 -14.38 -9.94
N VAL A 484 -14.78 -13.22 -9.88
CA VAL A 484 -14.82 -12.26 -11.00
C VAL A 484 -14.36 -10.90 -10.47
N TYR A 485 -13.51 -10.24 -11.24
CA TYR A 485 -12.83 -9.00 -10.89
C TYR A 485 -13.28 -7.85 -11.80
N GLY A 486 -13.26 -6.62 -11.28
CA GLY A 486 -13.39 -5.42 -12.09
C GLY A 486 -12.11 -5.13 -12.89
N ALA A 487 -12.14 -4.08 -13.70
CA ALA A 487 -10.96 -3.62 -14.45
C ALA A 487 -9.80 -3.19 -13.54
N ASP A 488 -10.12 -2.64 -12.36
CA ASP A 488 -9.21 -2.27 -11.28
C ASP A 488 -8.52 -3.48 -10.61
N GLY A 489 -9.01 -4.68 -10.91
CA GLY A 489 -8.54 -5.94 -10.37
C GLY A 489 -9.08 -6.28 -8.98
N MET A 490 -10.08 -5.54 -8.49
CA MET A 490 -10.77 -5.84 -7.24
C MET A 490 -11.88 -6.87 -7.47
N ARG A 491 -12.05 -7.79 -6.51
CA ARG A 491 -13.06 -8.85 -6.58
C ARG A 491 -14.45 -8.25 -6.41
N LEU A 492 -15.30 -8.43 -7.43
CA LEU A 492 -16.68 -7.94 -7.42
C LEU A 492 -17.71 -9.07 -7.27
N ARG A 493 -17.32 -10.32 -7.57
CA ARG A 493 -18.20 -11.49 -7.45
C ARG A 493 -17.45 -12.72 -6.97
N LYS A 494 -18.09 -13.51 -6.10
CA LYS A 494 -17.64 -14.83 -5.65
C LYS A 494 -18.80 -15.80 -5.72
N VAL A 495 -18.63 -16.94 -6.40
CA VAL A 495 -19.66 -17.96 -6.56
C VAL A 495 -19.11 -19.32 -6.21
N ARG A 496 -19.71 -19.96 -5.21
CA ARG A 496 -19.39 -21.32 -4.78
C ARG A 496 -20.50 -22.27 -5.20
N GLU A 497 -20.13 -23.35 -5.88
CA GLU A 497 -21.02 -24.43 -6.27
C GLU A 497 -20.59 -25.73 -5.60
N THR A 498 -21.53 -26.37 -4.91
CA THR A 498 -21.33 -27.67 -4.25
C THR A 498 -22.35 -28.68 -4.78
N HIS A 499 -21.88 -29.83 -5.24
CA HIS A 499 -22.71 -30.87 -5.84
C HIS A 499 -23.06 -31.94 -4.82
N THR A 500 -24.36 -32.14 -4.63
CA THR A 500 -24.92 -33.29 -3.89
C THR A 500 -25.46 -34.33 -4.86
N ASN A 501 -25.79 -35.54 -4.39
CA ASN A 501 -26.38 -36.59 -5.24
C ASN A 501 -27.70 -36.17 -5.93
N ALA A 502 -28.38 -35.11 -5.45
CA ALA A 502 -29.70 -34.70 -5.93
C ALA A 502 -29.74 -33.33 -6.60
N ARG A 503 -28.86 -32.38 -6.22
CA ARG A 503 -28.85 -31.00 -6.73
C ARG A 503 -27.52 -30.29 -6.56
N THR A 504 -27.30 -29.24 -7.36
CA THR A 504 -26.22 -28.25 -7.17
C THR A 504 -26.70 -27.17 -6.20
N LEU A 505 -25.89 -26.90 -5.18
CA LEU A 505 -26.07 -25.80 -4.24
C LEU A 505 -25.15 -24.66 -4.63
N THR A 506 -25.69 -23.44 -4.71
CA THR A 506 -24.96 -22.25 -5.10
C THR A 506 -25.02 -21.24 -3.98
N ALA A 507 -23.86 -20.78 -3.52
CA ALA A 507 -23.72 -19.65 -2.63
C ALA A 507 -22.96 -18.54 -3.36
N GLU A 508 -23.51 -17.34 -3.38
CA GLU A 508 -22.96 -16.21 -4.12
C GLU A 508 -22.78 -15.01 -3.19
N ALA A 509 -21.69 -14.27 -3.39
CA ALA A 509 -21.45 -12.96 -2.80
C ALA A 509 -21.08 -11.96 -3.90
N ARG A 510 -21.74 -10.80 -3.90
CA ARG A 510 -21.43 -9.66 -4.76
C ARG A 510 -20.96 -8.51 -3.90
N TYR A 511 -19.80 -7.95 -4.24
CA TYR A 511 -19.18 -6.87 -3.49
C TYR A 511 -19.48 -5.56 -4.22
N LEU A 512 -20.13 -4.66 -3.50
CA LEU A 512 -20.53 -3.33 -3.95
C LEU A 512 -20.01 -2.30 -2.94
N PRO A 513 -19.97 -1.00 -3.28
CA PRO A 513 -19.59 0.04 -2.34
C PRO A 513 -20.38 -0.07 -1.03
N ASN A 514 -19.68 -0.39 0.05
CA ASN A 514 -20.18 -0.57 1.42
C ASN A 514 -21.27 -1.66 1.63
N LEU A 515 -21.45 -2.56 0.67
CA LEU A 515 -22.53 -3.54 0.69
C LEU A 515 -22.09 -4.87 0.07
N GLU A 516 -22.36 -5.98 0.76
CA GLU A 516 -22.27 -7.30 0.16
C GLU A 516 -23.68 -7.89 -0.01
N LEU A 517 -24.00 -8.35 -1.21
CA LEU A 517 -25.23 -9.09 -1.47
C LEU A 517 -24.90 -10.58 -1.49
N ARG A 518 -25.49 -11.33 -0.55
CA ARG A 518 -25.23 -12.76 -0.36
C ARG A 518 -26.50 -13.57 -0.59
N THR A 519 -26.40 -14.63 -1.39
CA THR A 519 -27.51 -15.56 -1.64
C THR A 519 -27.05 -17.00 -1.47
N ASN A 520 -27.96 -17.89 -1.05
CA ASN A 520 -27.68 -19.32 -0.92
C ASN A 520 -28.89 -20.15 -1.34
N SER A 521 -28.78 -20.87 -2.46
CA SER A 521 -29.88 -21.69 -3.00
C SER A 521 -30.20 -22.92 -2.15
N GLY A 522 -29.28 -23.35 -1.29
CA GLY A 522 -29.49 -24.48 -0.39
C GLY A 522 -30.44 -24.17 0.76
N THR A 523 -30.35 -22.95 1.30
CA THR A 523 -31.16 -22.45 2.42
C THR A 523 -32.29 -21.52 1.97
N GLY A 524 -32.22 -20.97 0.76
CA GLY A 524 -33.11 -19.91 0.29
C GLY A 524 -32.76 -18.53 0.86
N GLU A 525 -31.59 -18.38 1.47
CA GLU A 525 -31.15 -17.15 2.11
C GLU A 525 -30.89 -16.04 1.08
N VAL A 526 -31.37 -14.85 1.39
CA VAL A 526 -31.06 -13.60 0.72
C VAL A 526 -30.68 -12.57 1.78
N LEU A 527 -29.39 -12.24 1.85
CA LEU A 527 -28.77 -11.45 2.90
C LEU A 527 -28.03 -10.25 2.31
N GLN A 528 -28.24 -9.10 2.93
CA GLN A 528 -27.44 -7.91 2.73
C GLN A 528 -26.49 -7.76 3.92
N VAL A 529 -25.19 -7.60 3.64
CA VAL A 529 -24.19 -7.28 4.66
C VAL A 529 -23.73 -5.85 4.44
N ILE A 530 -24.27 -4.92 5.23
CA ILE A 530 -23.89 -3.52 5.17
C ILE A 530 -22.60 -3.35 5.97
N SER A 531 -21.55 -2.86 5.33
CA SER A 531 -20.25 -2.63 5.97
C SER A 531 -20.03 -1.14 6.19
N VAL A 532 -19.78 -0.75 7.43
CA VAL A 532 -19.54 0.64 7.83
C VAL A 532 -18.19 0.74 8.53
N GLN A 533 -17.25 1.50 7.95
CA GLN A 533 -16.01 1.84 8.64
C GLN A 533 -16.28 3.01 9.58
N THR A 534 -16.00 2.83 10.88
CA THR A 534 -16.42 3.77 11.93
C THR A 534 -15.25 4.38 12.71
N GLY A 535 -14.07 4.45 12.10
CA GLY A 535 -12.82 4.79 12.78
C GLY A 535 -11.95 3.54 12.93
N ARG A 536 -11.63 3.13 14.17
CA ARG A 536 -10.93 1.88 14.48
C ARG A 536 -11.82 0.65 14.36
N CYS A 537 -13.10 0.80 14.69
CA CYS A 537 -14.11 -0.25 14.59
C CYS A 537 -14.64 -0.39 13.15
N ASN A 538 -14.89 -1.62 12.71
CA ASN A 538 -15.69 -1.94 11.54
C ASN A 538 -17.04 -2.49 12.02
N VAL A 539 -18.14 -1.89 11.60
CA VAL A 539 -19.49 -2.37 11.95
C VAL A 539 -20.10 -3.05 10.75
N ARG A 540 -20.50 -4.31 10.91
CA ARG A 540 -21.25 -5.07 9.91
C ARG A 540 -22.69 -5.25 10.36
N VAL A 541 -23.65 -4.99 9.49
CA VAL A 541 -25.07 -5.21 9.75
C VAL A 541 -25.59 -6.30 8.84
N LEU A 542 -26.15 -7.35 9.45
CA LEU A 542 -26.78 -8.44 8.73
C LEU A 542 -28.27 -8.14 8.58
N HIS A 543 -28.70 -7.83 7.34
CA HIS A 543 -30.08 -7.53 6.98
C HIS A 543 -30.61 -8.58 6.00
N TRP A 544 -31.45 -9.49 6.48
CA TRP A 544 -32.08 -10.51 5.66
C TRP A 544 -33.32 -9.95 4.94
N GLU A 545 -33.38 -10.17 3.62
CA GLU A 545 -34.62 -10.04 2.83
C GLU A 545 -35.49 -11.30 2.95
N SER A 546 -34.86 -12.45 3.20
CA SER A 546 -35.53 -13.71 3.55
C SER A 546 -35.81 -13.81 5.06
N GLU A 547 -36.43 -14.90 5.51
CA GLU A 547 -36.51 -15.19 6.95
C GLU A 547 -35.08 -15.39 7.51
N PRO A 548 -34.70 -14.71 8.61
CA PRO A 548 -33.39 -14.90 9.21
C PRO A 548 -33.27 -16.29 9.87
N PRO A 549 -32.05 -16.80 10.12
CA PRO A 549 -31.85 -18.04 10.84
C PRO A 549 -32.53 -18.02 12.22
N LYS A 550 -33.01 -19.18 12.69
CA LYS A 550 -33.84 -19.34 13.89
C LYS A 550 -33.31 -18.65 15.16
N ASP A 551 -31.99 -18.52 15.30
CA ASP A 551 -31.31 -18.00 16.50
C ASP A 551 -30.74 -16.59 16.29
N ILE A 552 -31.04 -15.94 15.16
CA ILE A 552 -30.53 -14.61 14.82
C ILE A 552 -31.72 -13.70 14.48
N GLY A 553 -31.81 -12.56 15.17
CA GLY A 553 -32.75 -11.50 14.78
C GLY A 553 -32.32 -10.81 13.50
N ASN A 554 -33.27 -10.31 12.71
CA ASN A 554 -32.95 -9.46 11.58
C ASN A 554 -32.27 -8.16 12.05
N ASP A 555 -31.54 -7.49 11.15
CA ASP A 555 -30.83 -6.24 11.42
C ASP A 555 -29.81 -6.37 12.56
N GLN A 556 -29.07 -7.48 12.58
CA GLN A 556 -28.05 -7.71 13.60
C GLN A 556 -26.82 -6.83 13.35
N TYR A 557 -26.54 -5.91 14.28
CA TYR A 557 -25.33 -5.08 14.29
C TYR A 557 -24.18 -5.84 14.97
N ARG A 558 -23.04 -5.93 14.28
CA ARG A 558 -21.82 -6.59 14.73
C ARG A 558 -20.67 -5.60 14.73
N TYR A 559 -20.26 -5.19 15.92
CA TYR A 559 -19.16 -4.26 16.15
C TYR A 559 -17.85 -5.04 16.25
N GLY A 560 -16.96 -4.91 15.26
CA GLY A 560 -15.65 -5.54 15.25
C GLY A 560 -14.61 -4.71 16.01
N LEU A 561 -14.08 -5.25 17.11
CA LEU A 561 -12.91 -4.70 17.79
C LEU A 561 -11.63 -5.30 17.22
N ASN A 562 -10.84 -4.42 16.61
CA ASN A 562 -9.62 -4.78 15.91
C ASN A 562 -8.38 -4.58 16.78
N ASP A 563 -7.40 -5.47 16.62
CA ASP A 563 -6.05 -5.30 17.20
C ASP A 563 -5.25 -4.19 16.48
N HIS A 564 -3.95 -4.07 16.77
CA HIS A 564 -3.09 -3.06 16.14
C HIS A 564 -2.81 -3.33 14.65
N LEU A 565 -3.00 -4.56 14.17
CA LEU A 565 -2.86 -4.95 12.76
C LEU A 565 -4.18 -4.91 12.00
N GLY A 566 -5.28 -4.52 12.66
CA GLY A 566 -6.60 -4.53 12.04
C GLY A 566 -7.27 -5.91 12.03
N SER A 567 -6.74 -6.91 12.73
CA SER A 567 -7.38 -8.23 12.85
C SER A 567 -8.58 -8.15 13.79
N CYS A 568 -9.73 -8.65 13.34
CA CYS A 568 -10.97 -8.63 14.11
C CYS A 568 -10.93 -9.65 15.25
N SER A 569 -10.55 -9.18 16.45
CA SER A 569 -10.33 -10.02 17.63
C SER A 569 -11.63 -10.34 18.37
N LEU A 570 -12.58 -9.40 18.40
CA LEU A 570 -13.89 -9.55 19.04
C LEU A 570 -14.98 -9.02 18.12
N GLU A 571 -16.13 -9.70 18.08
CA GLU A 571 -17.38 -9.16 17.55
C GLU A 571 -18.37 -8.98 18.70
N LEU A 572 -18.93 -7.79 18.83
CA LEU A 572 -19.92 -7.45 19.84
C LEU A 572 -21.27 -7.11 19.20
N ASP A 573 -22.36 -7.40 19.88
CA ASP A 573 -23.69 -7.01 19.43
C ASP A 573 -24.04 -5.55 19.81
N SER A 574 -25.27 -5.14 19.51
CA SER A 574 -25.77 -3.79 19.83
C SER A 574 -25.91 -3.48 21.32
N GLY A 575 -25.92 -4.49 22.20
CA GLY A 575 -25.84 -4.33 23.66
C GLY A 575 -24.40 -4.38 24.19
N GLY A 576 -23.41 -4.54 23.30
CA GLY A 576 -22.01 -4.70 23.66
C GLY A 576 -21.68 -6.09 24.21
N GLU A 577 -22.57 -7.07 24.05
CA GLU A 577 -22.33 -8.46 24.45
C GLU A 577 -21.47 -9.19 23.40
N LEU A 578 -20.65 -10.12 23.87
CA LEU A 578 -19.77 -10.90 23.00
C LEU A 578 -20.56 -11.82 22.07
N ILE A 579 -20.36 -11.68 20.76
CA ILE A 579 -20.83 -12.63 19.75
C ILE A 579 -19.74 -13.68 19.49
N SER A 580 -18.53 -13.23 19.14
CA SER A 580 -17.40 -14.09 18.82
C SER A 580 -16.08 -13.48 19.29
N GLN A 581 -15.11 -14.34 19.60
CA GLN A 581 -13.73 -13.99 19.91
C GLN A 581 -12.81 -14.89 19.08
N GLU A 582 -11.84 -14.29 18.40
CA GLU A 582 -10.84 -15.01 17.63
C GLU A 582 -9.44 -14.50 17.99
N ARG A 583 -8.50 -15.44 18.14
CA ARG A 583 -7.08 -15.15 18.35
C ARG A 583 -6.29 -15.75 17.23
N TYR A 584 -5.21 -15.08 16.86
CA TYR A 584 -4.36 -15.46 15.74
C TYR A 584 -2.94 -15.75 16.23
N HIS A 585 -2.32 -16.77 15.63
CA HIS A 585 -0.88 -16.91 15.57
C HIS A 585 -0.28 -15.78 14.71
N PRO A 586 1.04 -15.52 14.80
CA PRO A 586 1.66 -14.40 14.10
C PRO A 586 1.35 -14.29 12.61
N PHE A 587 1.39 -15.41 11.89
CA PHE A 587 1.10 -15.45 10.44
C PHE A 587 -0.39 -15.74 10.13
N GLY A 588 -1.29 -15.45 11.06
CA GLY A 588 -2.74 -15.41 10.80
C GLY A 588 -3.51 -16.72 10.90
N SER A 589 -2.88 -17.85 11.30
CA SER A 589 -3.64 -19.06 11.65
C SER A 589 -4.41 -18.85 12.95
N THR A 590 -5.64 -19.36 13.02
CA THR A 590 -6.48 -19.19 14.20
C THR A 590 -5.92 -20.01 15.37
N ALA A 591 -5.50 -19.34 16.44
CA ALA A 591 -5.04 -19.95 17.69
C ALA A 591 -6.21 -20.35 18.60
N SER A 592 -7.31 -19.59 18.58
CA SER A 592 -8.53 -19.95 19.30
C SER A 592 -9.72 -19.26 18.64
N PHE A 593 -10.85 -19.97 18.53
CA PHE A 593 -12.11 -19.37 18.10
C PHE A 593 -13.26 -19.83 19.00
N ALA A 594 -13.94 -18.85 19.59
CA ALA A 594 -15.05 -19.05 20.50
C ALA A 594 -16.18 -18.06 20.19
N GLY A 595 -17.41 -18.39 20.58
CA GLY A 595 -18.57 -17.52 20.41
C GLY A 595 -19.78 -18.09 21.13
N ARG A 596 -20.86 -17.31 21.20
CA ARG A 596 -22.08 -17.70 21.93
C ARG A 596 -22.98 -18.66 21.15
N GLY A 597 -22.78 -18.81 19.83
CA GLY A 597 -23.57 -19.71 18.98
C GLY A 597 -22.95 -19.93 17.60
N GLU A 598 -23.00 -21.17 17.11
CA GLU A 598 -22.32 -21.61 15.88
C GLU A 598 -22.87 -20.89 14.65
N THR A 599 -24.19 -20.72 14.61
CA THR A 599 -24.89 -19.99 13.55
C THR A 599 -24.39 -18.54 13.44
N GLU A 600 -24.33 -17.80 14.54
CA GLU A 600 -23.84 -16.40 14.52
C GLU A 600 -22.35 -16.30 14.16
N ALA A 601 -21.54 -17.26 14.56
CA ALA A 601 -20.11 -17.29 14.23
C ALA A 601 -19.85 -17.57 12.74
N SER A 602 -20.74 -18.31 12.07
CA SER A 602 -20.60 -18.60 10.64
C SER A 602 -20.70 -17.35 9.73
N TYR A 603 -21.29 -16.26 10.21
CA TYR A 603 -21.35 -14.98 9.49
C TYR A 603 -20.10 -14.10 9.67
N LYS A 604 -19.10 -14.55 10.44
CA LYS A 604 -17.80 -13.88 10.54
C LYS A 604 -16.91 -14.20 9.34
N THR A 605 -16.88 -13.29 8.37
CA THR A 605 -16.13 -13.41 7.12
C THR A 605 -14.77 -12.70 7.16
N VAL A 606 -14.73 -11.49 7.74
CA VAL A 606 -13.51 -10.70 7.94
C VAL A 606 -12.81 -11.09 9.24
N ARG A 607 -11.51 -11.41 9.15
CA ARG A 607 -10.74 -12.02 10.25
C ARG A 607 -9.36 -11.37 10.42
N TYR A 608 -8.29 -12.10 10.09
CA TYR A 608 -6.91 -11.65 10.20
C TYR A 608 -6.62 -10.46 9.28
N SER A 609 -5.92 -9.44 9.80
CA SER A 609 -5.54 -8.22 9.07
C SER A 609 -6.70 -7.53 8.35
N GLY A 610 -7.93 -7.65 8.86
CA GLY A 610 -9.13 -7.09 8.27
C GLY A 610 -9.48 -7.67 6.89
N LYS A 611 -9.02 -8.88 6.58
CA LYS A 611 -9.25 -9.56 5.29
C LYS A 611 -10.28 -10.68 5.38
N GLU A 612 -11.00 -10.89 4.28
CA GLU A 612 -11.96 -11.99 4.17
C GLU A 612 -11.21 -13.32 4.05
N ARG A 613 -11.61 -14.30 4.85
CA ARG A 613 -11.17 -15.70 4.70
C ARG A 613 -12.20 -16.46 3.89
N ASP A 614 -11.82 -16.92 2.71
CA ASP A 614 -12.69 -17.69 1.83
C ASP A 614 -12.88 -19.14 2.31
N ALA A 615 -13.85 -19.85 1.75
CA ALA A 615 -14.12 -21.25 2.13
C ALA A 615 -12.95 -22.18 1.79
N THR A 616 -12.10 -21.77 0.84
CA THR A 616 -10.82 -22.42 0.50
C THR A 616 -9.77 -22.30 1.61
N GLY A 617 -9.99 -21.42 2.58
CA GLY A 617 -9.04 -21.09 3.64
C GLY A 617 -8.00 -20.03 3.27
N LEU A 618 -8.00 -19.57 2.01
CA LEU A 618 -7.19 -18.44 1.55
C LEU A 618 -7.75 -17.12 2.09
N TYR A 619 -6.87 -16.16 2.32
CA TYR A 619 -7.25 -14.78 2.59
C TYR A 619 -7.13 -13.94 1.33
N TYR A 620 -8.20 -13.22 0.99
CA TYR A 620 -8.20 -12.29 -0.14
C TYR A 620 -7.73 -10.91 0.31
N TYR A 621 -6.62 -10.41 -0.25
CA TYR A 621 -6.04 -9.11 0.12
C TYR A 621 -6.37 -7.97 -0.84
N GLY A 622 -6.79 -8.28 -2.07
CA GLY A 622 -6.94 -7.31 -3.16
C GLY A 622 -6.32 -7.88 -4.44
N PHE A 623 -5.03 -7.67 -4.64
CA PHE A 623 -4.31 -8.17 -5.81
C PHE A 623 -3.72 -9.57 -5.62
N ARG A 624 -3.62 -10.05 -4.37
CA ARG A 624 -3.05 -11.37 -4.06
C ARG A 624 -3.92 -12.17 -3.10
N TYR A 625 -3.75 -13.49 -3.16
CA TYR A 625 -4.31 -14.42 -2.18
C TYR A 625 -3.21 -14.93 -1.25
N TYR A 626 -3.44 -14.81 0.05
CA TYR A 626 -2.52 -15.26 1.07
C TYR A 626 -2.89 -16.65 1.56
N ARG A 627 -1.90 -17.54 1.60
CA ARG A 627 -2.04 -18.87 2.18
C ARG A 627 -1.39 -18.93 3.55
N VAL A 628 -2.21 -18.87 4.58
CA VAL A 628 -1.80 -19.01 5.98
C VAL A 628 -1.03 -20.30 6.25
N GLY A 629 -1.45 -21.43 5.68
CA GLY A 629 -0.83 -22.73 5.95
C GLY A 629 0.63 -22.84 5.48
N TRP A 630 1.06 -22.02 4.52
CA TRP A 630 2.46 -21.92 4.05
C TRP A 630 3.11 -20.59 4.41
N GLN A 631 2.33 -19.67 4.98
CA GLN A 631 2.78 -18.35 5.43
C GLN A 631 3.40 -17.53 4.29
N ARG A 632 2.81 -17.64 3.09
CA ARG A 632 3.25 -16.94 1.87
C ARG A 632 2.10 -16.62 0.92
N TRP A 633 2.34 -15.71 -0.01
CA TRP A 633 1.47 -15.47 -1.16
C TRP A 633 1.47 -16.67 -2.12
N ILE A 634 0.38 -16.84 -2.87
CA ILE A 634 0.26 -17.92 -3.88
C ILE A 634 0.53 -17.44 -5.31
N ASN A 635 0.70 -16.13 -5.49
CA ASN A 635 1.09 -15.48 -6.74
C ASN A 635 2.11 -14.37 -6.44
N PRO A 636 3.02 -14.06 -7.39
CA PRO A 636 4.06 -13.08 -7.17
C PRO A 636 3.49 -11.67 -7.01
N ASP A 637 4.28 -10.78 -6.41
CA ASP A 637 3.92 -9.39 -6.25
C ASP A 637 3.66 -8.71 -7.61
N PRO A 638 2.47 -8.11 -7.84
CA PRO A 638 2.19 -7.38 -9.06
C PRO A 638 3.02 -6.08 -9.19
N ALA A 639 3.59 -5.56 -8.09
CA ALA A 639 4.55 -4.45 -8.10
C ALA A 639 6.00 -4.92 -8.39
N GLY A 640 6.20 -6.19 -8.73
CA GLY A 640 7.53 -6.71 -9.11
C GLY A 640 8.51 -6.73 -7.93
N SER A 641 9.70 -6.18 -8.14
CA SER A 641 10.79 -6.19 -7.14
C SER A 641 10.79 -5.00 -6.19
N ALA A 642 9.70 -4.24 -6.19
CA ALA A 642 9.57 -3.02 -5.40
C ALA A 642 9.79 -3.32 -3.90
N ASP A 643 9.15 -4.37 -3.37
CA ASP A 643 9.26 -4.81 -1.97
C ASP A 643 10.49 -5.72 -1.69
N GLY A 644 11.40 -5.82 -2.67
CA GLY A 644 12.53 -6.73 -2.67
C GLY A 644 12.41 -7.84 -3.72
N LEU A 645 13.45 -8.65 -3.84
CA LEU A 645 13.59 -9.65 -4.91
C LEU A 645 12.79 -10.94 -4.70
N ASN A 646 12.10 -11.08 -3.56
CA ASN A 646 11.26 -12.24 -3.25
C ASN A 646 9.78 -11.87 -3.40
N GLY A 647 9.18 -12.23 -4.54
CA GLY A 647 7.79 -11.87 -4.86
C GLY A 647 6.72 -12.57 -4.03
N TYR A 648 7.09 -13.51 -3.15
CA TYR A 648 6.17 -14.29 -2.30
C TYR A 648 6.29 -13.96 -0.81
N LEU A 649 7.19 -13.04 -0.46
CA LEU A 649 7.47 -12.65 0.91
C LEU A 649 6.30 -11.85 1.49
N VAL A 650 6.03 -12.07 2.78
CA VAL A 650 4.90 -11.45 3.48
C VAL A 650 5.45 -10.49 4.51
N VAL A 651 5.23 -9.19 4.29
CA VAL A 651 5.49 -8.08 5.24
C VAL A 651 6.86 -8.13 5.93
N GLY A 652 7.94 -8.33 5.16
CA GLY A 652 9.30 -8.38 5.70
C GLY A 652 9.59 -9.62 6.59
N ASN A 653 8.73 -10.64 6.59
CA ASN A 653 8.71 -11.71 7.59
C ASN A 653 8.49 -11.22 9.04
N ASN A 654 7.88 -10.04 9.21
CA ASN A 654 7.54 -9.47 10.51
C ASN A 654 6.05 -9.12 10.60
N PRO A 655 5.19 -10.15 10.68
CA PRO A 655 3.73 -9.96 10.64
C PRO A 655 3.14 -9.38 11.91
N ILE A 656 3.94 -9.17 12.97
CA ILE A 656 3.49 -8.55 14.22
C ILE A 656 3.67 -7.03 14.17
N ALA A 657 4.67 -6.52 13.44
CA ALA A 657 4.88 -5.08 13.29
C ALA A 657 4.15 -4.51 12.07
N PHE A 658 3.98 -5.32 11.02
CA PHE A 658 3.58 -4.84 9.70
C PHE A 658 2.35 -5.54 9.14
N ARG A 659 1.64 -4.83 8.27
CA ARG A 659 0.42 -5.29 7.60
C ARG A 659 0.44 -4.89 6.13
N ASP A 660 0.07 -5.82 5.26
CA ASP A 660 -0.20 -5.53 3.85
C ASP A 660 -1.69 -5.20 3.64
N LEU A 661 -1.97 -4.05 3.04
CA LEU A 661 -3.34 -3.58 2.82
C LEU A 661 -3.94 -4.08 1.51
N LEU A 662 -3.16 -4.37 0.47
CA LEU A 662 -3.69 -4.71 -0.86
C LEU A 662 -2.99 -5.91 -1.50
N GLY A 663 -1.93 -6.42 -0.88
CA GLY A 663 -1.03 -7.40 -1.47
C GLY A 663 0.12 -6.76 -2.26
N MET A 664 0.69 -5.62 -1.84
CA MET A 664 1.77 -4.85 -2.53
C MET A 664 2.58 -4.00 -1.50
N TYR A 665 3.40 -4.60 -0.66
CA TYR A 665 3.87 -4.06 0.63
C TYR A 665 5.04 -3.01 0.62
N GLY A 666 4.77 -1.73 0.94
CA GLY A 666 5.78 -0.69 1.26
C GLY A 666 6.02 -0.40 2.77
N GLU A 667 7.02 0.43 3.14
CA GLU A 667 7.32 0.90 4.52
C GLU A 667 6.93 2.37 4.73
N ALA A 668 6.55 2.78 5.95
CA ALA A 668 6.21 4.18 6.22
C ALA A 668 7.46 5.07 6.30
N ILE A 669 7.47 6.20 5.60
CA ILE A 669 8.56 7.20 5.71
C ILE A 669 8.53 7.94 7.06
N ASN A 670 9.65 8.56 7.42
CA ASN A 670 9.76 9.41 8.61
C ASN A 670 8.72 10.53 8.57
N LYS A 671 8.09 10.79 9.73
CA LYS A 671 7.14 11.89 9.89
C LYS A 671 7.84 13.21 10.20
N ASP A 672 8.80 13.56 9.37
CA ASP A 672 9.53 14.83 9.46
C ASP A 672 9.32 15.61 8.15
N ILE A 673 9.08 16.91 8.27
CA ILE A 673 8.99 17.85 7.14
C ILE A 673 10.15 18.82 7.27
N HIS A 674 10.96 18.92 6.22
CA HIS A 674 12.14 19.76 6.16
C HIS A 674 11.90 20.92 5.21
N LEU A 675 11.84 22.12 5.78
CA LEU A 675 11.79 23.40 5.10
C LEU A 675 13.19 24.02 5.08
N ILE A 676 13.54 24.74 4.03
CA ILE A 676 14.86 25.37 3.91
C ILE A 676 14.71 26.85 3.57
N TRP A 677 15.38 27.71 4.34
CA TRP A 677 15.55 29.12 4.00
C TRP A 677 17.03 29.49 3.94
N ALA A 678 17.49 29.95 2.77
CA ALA A 678 18.84 30.44 2.57
C ALA A 678 18.83 31.92 2.16
N GLY A 679 19.55 32.78 2.88
CA GLY A 679 19.73 34.20 2.53
C GLY A 679 19.40 35.20 3.63
N GLU A 680 19.57 36.49 3.32
CA GLU A 680 19.55 37.59 4.31
C GLU A 680 18.24 38.42 4.27
N ASN A 681 17.11 37.81 3.88
CA ASN A 681 15.83 38.51 3.69
C ASN A 681 14.76 38.10 4.73
N PRO A 682 14.79 38.68 5.96
CA PRO A 682 13.80 38.35 6.99
C PRO A 682 12.37 38.77 6.61
N ALA A 683 12.20 39.80 5.77
CA ALA A 683 10.87 40.19 5.27
C ALA A 683 10.28 39.13 4.33
N GLY A 684 11.13 38.49 3.52
CA GLY A 684 10.74 37.36 2.66
C GLY A 684 10.29 36.15 3.48
N LEU A 685 11.08 35.75 4.49
CA LEU A 685 10.68 34.65 5.38
C LEU A 685 9.38 34.99 6.12
N ARG A 686 9.24 36.24 6.59
CA ARG A 686 8.01 36.73 7.24
C ARG A 686 6.79 36.59 6.34
N GLY A 687 6.93 36.77 5.02
CA GLY A 687 5.85 36.55 4.05
C GLY A 687 5.34 35.11 4.00
N ASN A 688 6.20 34.14 4.34
CA ASN A 688 5.88 32.71 4.32
C ASN A 688 5.54 32.13 5.71
N VAL A 689 5.57 32.93 6.78
CA VAL A 689 5.20 32.47 8.14
C VAL A 689 3.82 31.85 8.17
N ALA A 690 2.86 32.43 7.45
CA ALA A 690 1.51 31.87 7.36
C ALA A 690 1.52 30.48 6.70
N ASN A 691 2.25 30.29 5.61
CA ASN A 691 2.35 29.01 4.91
C ASN A 691 3.06 27.95 5.75
N MET A 692 4.21 28.28 6.35
CA MET A 692 4.95 27.34 7.20
C MET A 692 4.18 26.97 8.47
N ASN A 693 3.45 27.91 9.07
CA ASN A 693 2.56 27.61 10.18
C ASN A 693 1.38 26.76 9.72
N ASN A 694 0.86 27.01 8.53
CA ASN A 694 -0.15 26.16 7.92
C ASN A 694 0.40 24.75 7.64
N THR A 695 1.65 24.58 7.23
CA THR A 695 2.28 23.24 7.13
C THR A 695 2.22 22.49 8.46
N VAL A 696 2.54 23.16 9.57
CA VAL A 696 2.43 22.56 10.92
C VAL A 696 0.98 22.17 11.24
N GLU A 697 0.03 23.01 10.85
CA GLU A 697 -1.40 22.79 11.13
C GLU A 697 -2.01 21.67 10.28
N GLN A 698 -1.63 21.57 8.99
CA GLN A 698 -2.21 20.62 8.05
C GLN A 698 -1.50 19.27 8.03
N ALA A 699 -0.20 19.23 8.33
CA ALA A 699 0.58 18.01 8.46
C ALA A 699 0.63 17.48 9.91
N ASP A 700 -0.51 17.52 10.60
CA ASP A 700 -0.65 17.19 12.02
C ASP A 700 -0.01 15.83 12.39
N GLY A 701 1.05 15.83 13.18
CA GLY A 701 1.81 14.62 13.50
C GLY A 701 3.10 14.40 12.72
N TYR A 702 3.43 15.32 11.82
CA TYR A 702 4.79 15.51 11.33
C TYR A 702 5.49 16.59 12.15
N LYS A 703 6.79 16.40 12.41
CA LYS A 703 7.63 17.46 12.96
C LYS A 703 8.14 18.32 11.82
N VAL A 704 7.84 19.62 11.87
CA VAL A 704 8.31 20.57 10.86
C VAL A 704 9.59 21.23 11.34
N TYR A 705 10.65 21.11 10.55
CA TYR A 705 11.96 21.70 10.79
C TYR A 705 12.21 22.80 9.77
N LEU A 706 12.71 23.96 10.21
CA LEU A 706 13.25 24.99 9.32
C LEU A 706 14.77 24.99 9.41
N HIS A 707 15.42 24.60 8.31
CA HIS A 707 16.86 24.75 8.15
C HIS A 707 17.16 26.18 7.67
N LEU A 708 17.68 27.00 8.58
CA LEU A 708 17.97 28.41 8.33
C LEU A 708 19.47 28.60 8.08
N GLU A 709 19.81 29.08 6.88
CA GLU A 709 21.16 29.51 6.54
C GLU A 709 21.18 31.02 6.26
N SER A 710 21.89 31.78 7.10
CA SER A 710 22.04 33.24 6.99
C SER A 710 23.33 33.69 7.67
N ARG A 711 24.02 34.72 7.16
CA ARG A 711 25.17 35.32 7.85
C ARG A 711 24.76 36.29 8.97
N ALA A 712 23.47 36.54 9.11
CA ALA A 712 22.87 37.48 10.05
C ALA A 712 21.64 36.85 10.74
N GLU A 713 21.81 35.65 11.28
CA GLU A 713 20.76 34.84 11.92
C GLU A 713 19.95 35.62 12.96
N ASP A 714 20.63 36.48 13.74
CA ASP A 714 20.00 37.35 14.74
C ASP A 714 18.86 38.22 14.16
N THR A 715 18.95 38.60 12.88
CA THR A 715 17.93 39.44 12.20
C THR A 715 16.61 38.70 11.96
N PHE A 716 16.61 37.37 12.06
CA PHE A 716 15.41 36.53 11.93
C PHE A 716 14.70 36.27 13.25
N SER A 717 15.27 36.68 14.38
CA SER A 717 14.73 36.41 15.72
C SER A 717 13.25 36.79 15.89
N GLU A 718 12.84 37.94 15.34
CA GLU A 718 11.44 38.39 15.41
C GLU A 718 10.51 37.65 14.42
N VAL A 719 11.04 37.02 13.38
CA VAL A 719 10.25 36.19 12.45
C VAL A 719 10.08 34.79 13.04
N ILE A 720 11.15 34.25 13.63
CA ILE A 720 11.18 32.91 14.22
C ILE A 720 10.20 32.79 15.40
N LYS A 721 10.03 33.85 16.19
CA LYS A 721 9.03 33.88 17.28
C LYS A 721 7.60 33.66 16.80
N ASP A 722 7.31 33.98 15.54
CA ASP A 722 5.98 33.82 14.95
C ASP A 722 5.78 32.42 14.32
N LEU A 723 6.84 31.59 14.26
CA LEU A 723 6.77 30.24 13.70
C LEU A 723 6.25 29.23 14.74
N LYS A 724 5.41 28.30 14.27
CA LYS A 724 4.85 27.18 15.05
C LYS A 724 5.59 25.86 14.83
N ILE A 725 6.66 25.89 14.05
CA ILE A 725 7.45 24.72 13.67
C ILE A 725 8.12 24.05 14.88
N HIS A 726 8.48 22.78 14.75
CA HIS A 726 9.07 21.99 15.82
C HIS A 726 10.43 22.54 16.25
N ALA A 727 11.30 22.85 15.29
CA ALA A 727 12.61 23.42 15.55
C ALA A 727 13.14 24.25 14.37
N VAL A 728 14.00 25.22 14.67
CA VAL A 728 14.85 25.90 13.68
C VAL A 728 16.27 25.37 13.84
N ASP A 729 16.78 24.78 12.77
CA ASP A 729 18.16 24.30 12.68
C ASP A 729 19.01 25.36 11.97
N TYR A 730 19.87 26.04 12.72
CA TYR A 730 20.80 27.01 12.16
C TYR A 730 21.96 26.27 11.50
N MET A 731 22.08 26.42 10.18
CA MET A 731 22.98 25.58 9.39
C MET A 731 24.46 25.94 9.57
N ASN A 732 24.79 27.18 9.95
CA ASN A 732 26.19 27.59 10.09
C ASN A 732 26.87 26.87 11.26
N GLY A 733 27.80 25.98 10.96
CA GLY A 733 28.55 25.20 11.95
C GLY A 733 27.80 23.98 12.51
N GLY A 734 26.67 23.60 11.91
CA GLY A 734 25.94 22.37 12.22
C GLY A 734 26.50 21.14 11.49
N GLU A 735 26.41 19.96 12.11
CA GLU A 735 26.92 18.69 11.57
C GLU A 735 26.34 18.35 10.19
N LEU A 736 25.04 18.60 9.98
CA LEU A 736 24.36 18.42 8.70
C LEU A 736 25.00 19.27 7.59
N PHE A 737 25.31 20.54 7.87
CA PHE A 737 25.91 21.44 6.87
C PHE A 737 27.40 21.16 6.65
N GLU A 738 28.13 20.70 7.68
CA GLU A 738 29.49 20.20 7.51
C GLU A 738 29.55 18.92 6.66
N GLY A 739 28.55 18.05 6.79
CA GLY A 739 28.32 16.91 5.89
C GLY A 739 28.03 17.38 4.47
N PHE A 740 27.07 18.30 4.31
CA PHE A 740 26.69 18.88 3.03
C PHE A 740 27.86 19.51 2.29
N ASN A 741 28.74 20.25 2.97
CA ASN A 741 29.92 20.88 2.37
C ASN A 741 30.94 19.86 1.81
N ARG A 742 30.81 18.56 2.13
CA ARG A 742 31.59 17.46 1.56
C ARG A 742 30.86 16.71 0.43
N SER A 743 29.60 17.07 0.17
CA SER A 743 28.78 16.44 -0.88
C SER A 743 29.20 16.90 -2.30
N PRO A 744 28.86 16.12 -3.35
CA PRO A 744 29.13 16.50 -4.74
C PRO A 744 28.48 17.81 -5.18
N VAL A 745 27.39 18.22 -4.53
CA VAL A 745 26.59 19.40 -4.88
C VAL A 745 26.98 20.65 -4.07
N ALA A 746 27.94 20.54 -3.15
CA ALA A 746 28.40 21.66 -2.32
C ALA A 746 28.88 22.87 -3.14
N THR A 747 29.65 22.63 -4.21
CA THR A 747 30.15 23.69 -5.09
C THR A 747 29.02 24.44 -5.77
N ILE A 748 27.96 23.73 -6.18
CA ILE A 748 26.77 24.33 -6.80
C ILE A 748 26.12 25.32 -5.84
N TYR A 749 25.92 24.89 -4.59
CA TYR A 749 25.35 25.72 -3.54
C TYR A 749 26.22 26.95 -3.26
N GLN A 750 27.54 26.76 -3.12
CA GLN A 750 28.46 27.87 -2.85
C GLN A 750 28.41 28.93 -3.96
N ASP A 751 28.38 28.52 -5.22
CA ASP A 751 28.33 29.43 -6.35
C ASP A 751 27.01 30.20 -6.40
N PHE A 752 25.86 29.55 -6.19
CA PHE A 752 24.57 30.23 -6.22
C PHE A 752 24.29 31.08 -4.96
N ARG A 753 24.81 30.66 -3.81
CA ARG A 753 24.58 31.35 -2.53
C ARG A 753 25.55 32.51 -2.29
N PHE A 754 26.80 32.37 -2.72
CA PHE A 754 27.89 33.29 -2.39
C PHE A 754 28.62 33.86 -3.62
N GLY A 755 28.33 33.38 -4.82
CA GLY A 755 28.88 33.93 -6.05
C GLY A 755 28.37 35.33 -6.41
N HIS A 756 28.87 35.85 -7.53
CA HIS A 756 28.57 37.22 -7.99
C HIS A 756 27.09 37.46 -8.31
N VAL A 757 26.44 36.49 -8.94
CA VAL A 757 25.00 36.52 -9.17
C VAL A 757 24.34 35.50 -8.25
N LYS A 758 23.69 36.02 -7.21
CA LYS A 758 23.05 35.20 -6.18
C LYS A 758 21.70 34.69 -6.65
N ASN A 759 21.46 33.40 -6.48
CA ASN A 759 20.13 32.80 -6.62
C ASN A 759 19.92 31.79 -5.48
N THR A 760 19.15 32.17 -4.49
CA THR A 760 18.93 31.35 -3.29
C THR A 760 18.03 30.15 -3.57
N ALA A 761 17.12 30.22 -4.54
CA ALA A 761 16.28 29.10 -4.93
C ALA A 761 17.13 27.94 -5.48
N PHE A 762 17.98 28.21 -6.46
CA PHE A 762 18.86 27.16 -7.02
C PHE A 762 19.95 26.68 -6.05
N ALA A 763 20.32 27.50 -5.05
CA ALA A 763 21.13 27.00 -3.95
C ALA A 763 20.36 25.95 -3.12
N VAL A 764 19.10 26.23 -2.76
CA VAL A 764 18.23 25.29 -2.05
C VAL A 764 17.98 24.03 -2.89
N ASP A 765 17.85 24.14 -4.21
CA ASP A 765 17.68 22.99 -5.11
C ASP A 765 18.83 21.97 -5.03
N ALA A 766 20.05 22.45 -4.79
CA ALA A 766 21.22 21.61 -4.58
C ALA A 766 21.26 21.01 -3.17
N LEU A 767 20.68 21.69 -2.18
CA LEU A 767 20.70 21.30 -0.78
C LEU A 767 19.60 20.29 -0.41
N ARG A 768 18.39 20.44 -0.96
CA ARG A 768 17.23 19.62 -0.59
C ARG A 768 17.38 18.10 -0.76
N PRO A 769 18.04 17.57 -1.82
CA PRO A 769 18.23 16.12 -1.93
C PRO A 769 19.16 15.59 -0.83
N TYR A 770 20.15 16.37 -0.42
CA TYR A 770 21.08 16.01 0.65
C TYR A 770 20.36 15.94 2.00
N VAL A 771 19.51 16.91 2.31
CA VAL A 771 18.76 16.94 3.58
C VAL A 771 17.86 15.70 3.70
N ILE A 772 17.14 15.32 2.64
CA ILE A 772 16.27 14.13 2.67
C ILE A 772 17.08 12.83 2.61
N ASP A 773 18.21 12.78 1.93
CA ASP A 773 19.09 11.61 1.98
C ASP A 773 19.64 11.38 3.40
N GLU A 774 19.97 12.42 4.16
CA GLU A 774 20.49 12.26 5.52
C GLU A 774 19.38 11.99 6.55
N LEU A 775 18.25 12.71 6.46
CA LEU A 775 17.21 12.73 7.51
C LEU A 775 15.97 11.90 7.19
N GLY A 776 15.70 11.66 5.90
CA GLY A 776 14.42 11.08 5.43
C GLY A 776 13.25 12.05 5.57
N GLY A 777 12.04 11.54 5.33
CA GLY A 777 10.81 12.32 5.46
C GLY A 777 10.47 13.11 4.21
N ILE A 778 9.88 14.29 4.38
CA ILE A 778 9.37 15.12 3.29
C ILE A 778 10.21 16.40 3.20
N TYR A 779 10.73 16.71 2.02
CA TYR A 779 11.17 18.06 1.70
C TYR A 779 9.97 18.87 1.19
N SER A 780 9.90 20.14 1.57
CA SER A 780 8.91 21.06 1.04
C SER A 780 9.43 22.50 0.96
N ASP A 781 9.13 23.17 -0.15
CA ASP A 781 9.43 24.59 -0.31
C ASP A 781 8.62 25.42 0.72
N VAL A 782 9.21 26.52 1.22
CA VAL A 782 8.60 27.34 2.29
C VAL A 782 7.29 28.03 1.88
N ASP A 783 7.05 28.17 0.58
CA ASP A 783 5.86 28.78 0.01
C ASP A 783 4.86 27.76 -0.55
N ASP A 784 5.18 26.46 -0.53
CA ASP A 784 4.21 25.39 -0.81
C ASP A 784 3.12 25.41 0.27
N ILE A 785 1.88 25.26 -0.18
CA ILE A 785 0.69 25.36 0.67
C ILE A 785 0.19 23.97 0.94
N TYR A 786 0.31 23.52 2.18
CA TYR A 786 -0.35 22.29 2.57
C TYR A 786 -1.86 22.55 2.59
N TYR A 787 -2.63 21.74 1.90
CA TYR A 787 -4.08 21.83 1.91
C TYR A 787 -4.69 20.57 2.47
N ASP A 788 -5.88 20.75 3.05
CA ASP A 788 -6.85 19.68 3.12
C ASP A 788 -7.36 19.49 1.68
N LYS A 789 -6.96 18.40 1.00
CA LYS A 789 -7.63 18.02 -0.25
C LYS A 789 -8.85 17.22 0.15
N ASP A 790 -9.75 17.95 0.76
CA ASP A 790 -11.16 18.07 0.46
C ASP A 790 -11.70 17.20 -0.72
N THR A 791 -11.46 15.90 -0.65
CA THR A 791 -11.97 14.83 -1.52
C THR A 791 -12.16 13.57 -0.68
N GLU A 792 -13.42 13.18 -0.59
CA GLU A 792 -14.19 12.07 -0.05
C GLU A 792 -13.53 10.88 0.66
N THR A 793 -12.26 10.59 0.44
CA THR A 793 -11.71 9.26 0.72
C THR A 793 -10.28 9.28 1.27
N GLU A 794 -9.70 10.44 1.52
CA GLU A 794 -8.27 10.55 1.84
C GLU A 794 -8.01 11.28 3.17
N SER A 795 -7.39 10.57 4.11
CA SER A 795 -6.98 11.09 5.41
C SER A 795 -5.91 12.17 5.28
N ARG A 796 -5.94 13.20 6.15
CA ARG A 796 -4.86 14.20 6.30
C ARG A 796 -3.47 13.56 6.30
N LEU A 797 -2.46 14.26 5.80
CA LEU A 797 -1.08 13.74 5.75
C LEU A 797 -0.64 13.14 7.08
N GLY A 798 -0.98 13.83 8.17
CA GLY A 798 -0.77 13.40 9.54
C GLY A 798 -1.26 12.00 9.92
N SER A 799 -2.46 11.64 9.46
CA SER A 799 -3.12 10.35 9.73
C SER A 799 -2.92 9.32 8.61
N THR A 800 -2.33 9.71 7.48
CA THR A 800 -1.96 8.83 6.37
C THR A 800 -0.48 8.46 6.46
N PRO A 801 -0.12 7.19 6.75
CA PRO A 801 1.27 6.76 6.59
C PRO A 801 1.62 6.83 5.09
N LEU A 802 2.64 7.62 4.76
CA LEU A 802 3.20 7.67 3.41
C LEU A 802 4.10 6.45 3.24
N MET A 803 3.64 5.48 2.45
CA MET A 803 4.33 4.22 2.25
C MET A 803 5.25 4.34 1.04
N ALA A 804 6.55 4.14 1.27
CA ALA A 804 7.58 4.10 0.25
C ALA A 804 8.50 2.91 0.50
N LEU A 805 9.09 2.42 -0.58
CA LEU A 805 10.18 1.47 -0.53
C LEU A 805 11.50 2.18 -0.23
N PRO A 806 12.54 1.50 0.28
CA PRO A 806 13.78 2.14 0.74
C PRO A 806 14.39 3.15 -0.25
N ASP A 807 14.40 2.84 -1.55
CA ASP A 807 14.95 3.71 -2.59
C ASP A 807 13.88 4.47 -3.39
N GLN A 808 12.61 4.34 -3.05
CA GLN A 808 11.52 5.02 -3.73
C GLN A 808 11.42 6.49 -3.30
N VAL A 809 11.28 7.38 -4.29
CA VAL A 809 10.97 8.80 -4.07
C VAL A 809 9.49 9.02 -4.38
N LEU A 810 8.73 9.46 -3.37
CA LEU A 810 7.35 9.88 -3.51
C LEU A 810 7.33 11.35 -3.96
N THR A 811 6.56 11.65 -4.99
CA THR A 811 6.56 13.00 -5.60
C THR A 811 5.19 13.67 -5.53
N LEU A 812 5.15 14.92 -5.99
CA LEU A 812 3.93 15.58 -6.43
C LEU A 812 3.54 15.12 -7.85
N THR A 813 2.32 15.43 -8.25
CA THR A 813 1.85 15.29 -9.61
C THR A 813 2.62 16.25 -10.52
N PRO A 814 2.82 15.89 -11.78
CA PRO A 814 3.56 16.72 -12.73
C PRO A 814 2.94 18.10 -12.95
N VAL A 815 3.79 19.08 -13.25
CA VAL A 815 3.41 20.49 -13.49
C VAL A 815 3.87 20.97 -14.86
N PHE A 816 3.19 21.98 -15.41
CA PHE A 816 3.62 22.63 -16.65
C PHE A 816 4.77 23.60 -16.38
N PRO A 817 5.85 23.57 -17.17
CA PRO A 817 6.91 24.56 -17.05
C PRO A 817 6.44 25.95 -17.53
N PRO A 818 6.94 27.05 -16.94
CA PRO A 818 6.40 28.40 -17.16
C PRO A 818 6.69 28.97 -18.56
N TRP A 819 7.61 28.37 -19.31
CA TRP A 819 7.94 28.78 -20.68
C TRP A 819 7.12 28.08 -21.76
N GLU A 820 6.16 27.22 -21.39
CA GLU A 820 5.24 26.60 -22.34
C GLU A 820 3.91 27.36 -22.39
N SER A 821 3.56 27.86 -23.58
CA SER A 821 2.36 28.67 -23.81
C SER A 821 1.08 27.85 -24.00
N SER A 822 1.20 26.53 -24.16
CA SER A 822 0.10 25.58 -24.33
C SER A 822 0.12 24.53 -23.23
N ARG A 823 -1.05 24.11 -22.73
CA ARG A 823 -1.22 22.97 -21.81
C ARG A 823 -0.97 21.63 -22.53
N ASP A 824 0.22 21.49 -23.13
CA ASP A 824 0.68 20.27 -23.79
C ASP A 824 1.22 19.31 -22.73
N PHE A 825 0.47 18.25 -22.44
CA PHE A 825 0.81 17.30 -21.39
C PHE A 825 2.12 16.55 -21.66
N SER A 826 2.60 16.52 -22.91
CA SER A 826 3.92 15.98 -23.25
C SER A 826 5.06 16.82 -22.68
N ALA A 827 4.82 18.10 -22.39
CA ALA A 827 5.77 19.03 -21.80
C ALA A 827 5.72 19.07 -20.26
N LEU A 828 4.85 18.29 -19.61
CA LEU A 828 4.80 18.20 -18.16
C LEU A 828 6.14 17.73 -17.59
N LYS A 829 6.44 18.24 -16.40
CA LYS A 829 7.65 17.91 -15.65
C LYS A 829 7.33 17.42 -14.25
N ILE A 830 8.10 16.45 -13.76
CA ILE A 830 8.01 16.02 -12.35
C ILE A 830 8.41 17.21 -11.48
N ASN A 831 7.51 17.61 -10.59
CA ASN A 831 7.78 18.69 -9.67
C ASN A 831 8.71 18.22 -8.54
N ASN A 832 9.67 19.06 -8.17
CA ASN A 832 10.60 18.82 -7.06
C ASN A 832 10.51 19.87 -5.93
N SER A 833 9.45 20.71 -5.90
CA SER A 833 9.17 21.65 -4.81
C SER A 833 8.85 20.94 -3.50
N SER A 834 8.25 19.74 -3.60
CA SER A 834 8.11 18.81 -2.50
C SER A 834 8.30 17.37 -2.99
N PHE A 835 9.03 16.56 -2.20
CA PHE A 835 9.21 15.13 -2.43
C PHE A 835 9.52 14.43 -1.11
N ALA A 836 9.34 13.12 -1.05
CA ALA A 836 9.54 12.36 0.17
C ALA A 836 10.28 11.05 -0.08
N ALA A 837 11.13 10.65 0.86
CA ALA A 837 11.90 9.42 0.78
C ALA A 837 12.35 8.94 2.17
N HIS A 838 12.79 7.70 2.24
CA HIS A 838 13.58 7.21 3.37
C HIS A 838 14.99 7.84 3.39
N PRO A 839 15.66 7.89 4.55
CA PRO A 839 17.08 8.28 4.59
C PRO A 839 17.94 7.23 3.87
N ASN A 840 19.13 7.63 3.44
CA ASN A 840 20.11 6.85 2.68
C ASN A 840 19.61 6.34 1.32
N ASN A 841 18.77 7.13 0.65
CA ASN A 841 18.10 6.78 -0.61
C ASN A 841 19.07 6.83 -1.80
N ALA A 842 19.19 5.71 -2.53
CA ALA A 842 20.10 5.61 -3.66
C ALA A 842 19.77 6.57 -4.82
N VAL A 843 18.48 6.85 -5.06
CA VAL A 843 18.02 7.76 -6.13
C VAL A 843 18.40 9.21 -5.81
N LEU A 844 18.31 9.64 -4.55
CA LEU A 844 18.75 10.98 -4.14
C LEU A 844 20.28 11.14 -4.25
N LYS A 845 21.06 10.09 -3.98
CA LYS A 845 22.51 10.08 -4.18
C LYS A 845 22.88 10.17 -5.67
N GLU A 846 22.19 9.42 -6.51
CA GLU A 846 22.34 9.51 -7.97
C GLU A 846 21.99 10.91 -8.48
N LEU A 847 20.91 11.50 -7.95
CA LEU A 847 20.48 12.84 -8.30
C LEU A 847 21.56 13.89 -8.00
N MET A 848 22.14 13.84 -6.80
CA MET A 848 23.24 14.74 -6.43
C MET A 848 24.47 14.54 -7.34
N GLY A 849 24.79 13.30 -7.72
CA GLY A 849 25.87 12.99 -8.66
C GLY A 849 25.60 13.56 -10.07
N GLU A 850 24.38 13.39 -10.57
CA GLU A 850 23.95 13.92 -11.87
C GLU A 850 23.96 15.45 -11.87
N MET A 851 23.46 16.10 -10.81
CA MET A 851 23.53 17.56 -10.64
C MET A 851 24.97 18.07 -10.75
N ALA A 852 25.89 17.47 -9.99
CA ALA A 852 27.31 17.83 -10.02
C ALA A 852 27.94 17.65 -11.41
N SER A 853 27.61 16.55 -12.10
CA SER A 853 28.09 16.26 -13.45
C SER A 853 27.60 17.29 -14.47
N ARG A 854 26.29 17.58 -14.49
CA ARG A 854 25.70 18.54 -15.43
C ARG A 854 26.17 19.96 -15.19
N TYR A 855 26.25 20.37 -13.92
CA TYR A 855 26.80 21.66 -13.52
C TYR A 855 28.24 21.83 -14.04
N LYS A 856 29.09 20.83 -13.82
CA LYS A 856 30.48 20.83 -14.30
C LYS A 856 30.55 20.95 -15.82
N ALA A 857 29.73 20.19 -16.55
CA ALA A 857 29.69 20.25 -18.02
C ALA A 857 29.31 21.65 -18.53
N VAL A 858 28.38 22.34 -17.86
CA VAL A 858 28.00 23.71 -18.23
C VAL A 858 29.11 24.71 -17.90
N ALA A 859 29.72 24.61 -16.72
CA ALA A 859 30.87 25.43 -16.34
C ALA A 859 32.04 25.29 -17.31
N GLU A 860 32.34 24.06 -17.76
CA GLU A 860 33.44 23.77 -18.70
C GLU A 860 33.11 24.10 -20.17
N SER A 861 31.82 24.28 -20.52
CA SER A 861 31.39 24.54 -21.91
C SER A 861 31.94 25.84 -22.50
N GLY A 862 32.38 26.78 -21.66
CA GLY A 862 32.86 28.09 -22.06
C GLY A 862 31.79 29.02 -22.68
N ARG A 863 30.52 28.60 -22.71
CA ARG A 863 29.38 29.42 -23.17
C ARG A 863 28.94 30.48 -22.17
N TYR A 864 29.25 30.28 -20.90
CA TYR A 864 28.85 31.15 -19.79
C TYR A 864 30.06 31.50 -18.94
N LYS A 865 31.08 32.06 -19.60
CA LYS A 865 32.35 32.37 -18.97
C LYS A 865 32.14 33.37 -17.85
N ASP A 866 32.72 33.08 -16.70
CA ASP A 866 32.91 34.11 -15.70
C ASP A 866 34.04 35.04 -16.13
N ILE A 867 33.65 36.19 -16.68
CA ILE A 867 34.56 37.23 -17.16
C ILE A 867 35.35 37.87 -16.00
N MET A 868 34.92 37.66 -14.74
CA MET A 868 35.51 38.23 -13.53
C MET A 868 36.38 37.25 -12.72
N GLY A 869 36.34 35.94 -13.00
CA GLY A 869 37.24 34.93 -12.42
C GLY A 869 37.03 34.58 -10.93
N LEU A 870 35.79 34.62 -10.45
CA LEU A 870 35.36 34.48 -9.06
C LEU A 870 34.15 33.52 -8.85
N GLY A 871 33.71 32.76 -9.87
CA GLY A 871 32.70 31.68 -9.80
C GLY A 871 32.62 30.86 -11.10
N HIS A 872 32.19 29.61 -11.07
CA HIS A 872 32.28 28.69 -12.22
C HIS A 872 31.18 28.88 -13.28
N ILE A 873 30.06 29.55 -12.96
CA ILE A 873 28.97 29.85 -13.90
C ILE A 873 28.70 31.37 -13.93
N GLY A 874 29.04 31.99 -15.06
CA GLY A 874 29.14 33.44 -15.22
C GLY A 874 27.85 34.15 -15.62
N TYR A 875 27.82 35.44 -15.27
CA TYR A 875 26.89 36.52 -15.63
C TYR A 875 26.03 36.31 -16.89
N ASP A 876 26.58 35.71 -17.95
CA ASP A 876 25.91 35.45 -19.22
C ASP A 876 24.68 34.52 -19.12
N ILE A 877 24.64 33.53 -18.22
CA ILE A 877 23.39 32.74 -17.98
C ILE A 877 22.29 33.67 -17.49
N PHE A 878 22.62 34.58 -16.59
CA PHE A 878 21.67 35.50 -15.97
C PHE A 878 21.25 36.64 -16.91
N MET A 879 22.04 36.92 -17.95
CA MET A 879 21.74 37.86 -19.02
C MET A 879 21.01 37.24 -20.21
N SER A 880 20.89 35.91 -20.28
CA SER A 880 20.03 35.23 -21.25
C SER A 880 18.56 35.56 -20.99
N ASP A 881 17.71 35.40 -22.00
CA ASP A 881 16.28 35.64 -21.82
C ASP A 881 15.74 34.74 -20.68
N PRO A 882 14.77 35.23 -19.88
CA PRO A 882 14.32 34.50 -18.69
C PRO A 882 13.90 33.05 -18.96
N GLY A 883 13.30 32.77 -20.12
CA GLY A 883 12.87 31.43 -20.50
C GLY A 883 14.04 30.47 -20.77
N ASN A 884 15.04 30.91 -21.54
CA ASN A 884 16.26 30.12 -21.75
C ASN A 884 17.07 29.94 -20.48
N ARG A 885 17.18 31.00 -19.67
CA ARG A 885 17.86 30.92 -18.37
C ARG A 885 17.28 29.79 -17.53
N THR A 886 15.97 29.78 -17.34
CA THR A 886 15.31 28.77 -16.52
C THR A 886 15.45 27.36 -17.10
N LYS A 887 15.36 27.19 -18.43
CA LYS A 887 15.62 25.88 -19.08
C LYS A 887 17.00 25.34 -18.78
N ILE A 888 18.03 26.19 -18.87
CA ILE A 888 19.41 25.79 -18.61
C ILE A 888 19.59 25.41 -17.14
N MET A 889 19.07 26.23 -16.22
CA MET A 889 19.23 26.00 -14.79
C MET A 889 18.58 24.70 -14.35
N THR A 890 17.32 24.49 -14.73
CA THR A 890 16.55 23.31 -14.31
C THR A 890 17.16 22.02 -14.85
N SER A 891 17.79 22.08 -16.03
CA SER A 891 18.52 20.94 -16.61
C SER A 891 19.72 20.52 -15.79
N MET A 892 20.35 21.43 -15.03
CA MET A 892 21.49 21.13 -14.15
C MET A 892 21.08 20.87 -12.71
N VAL A 893 20.17 21.71 -12.21
CA VAL A 893 19.79 21.85 -10.80
C VAL A 893 18.32 22.27 -10.79
N GLY A 894 17.43 21.35 -10.42
CA GLY A 894 15.98 21.59 -10.43
C GLY A 894 15.15 20.44 -11.04
N PRO A 895 13.91 20.72 -11.48
CA PRO A 895 12.96 19.69 -11.91
C PRO A 895 13.40 18.80 -13.07
N GLN A 896 14.18 19.33 -14.03
CA GLN A 896 14.56 18.53 -15.21
C GLN A 896 15.60 17.46 -14.86
N VAL A 897 16.63 17.79 -14.07
CA VAL A 897 17.58 16.77 -13.58
C VAL A 897 16.91 15.79 -12.61
N PHE A 898 15.98 16.29 -11.77
CA PHE A 898 15.16 15.47 -10.87
C PHE A 898 14.34 14.43 -11.65
N GLU A 899 13.65 14.88 -12.69
CA GLU A 899 12.87 14.02 -13.58
C GLU A 899 13.74 12.96 -14.25
N ASP A 900 14.83 13.37 -14.88
CA ASP A 900 15.68 12.46 -15.64
C ASP A 900 16.21 11.31 -14.76
N VAL A 901 16.55 11.61 -13.51
CA VAL A 901 17.08 10.62 -12.55
C VAL A 901 15.97 9.71 -12.04
N ILE A 902 14.81 10.24 -11.64
CA ILE A 902 13.69 9.40 -11.17
C ILE A 902 13.22 8.46 -12.27
N LEU A 903 13.05 8.94 -13.50
CA LEU A 903 12.59 8.11 -14.62
C LEU A 903 13.60 7.05 -15.04
N ARG A 904 14.90 7.32 -14.84
CA ARG A 904 15.97 6.35 -15.08
C ARG A 904 16.05 5.30 -13.98
N SER A 905 15.81 5.70 -12.73
CA SER A 905 15.96 4.85 -11.54
C SER A 905 14.73 3.99 -11.26
N ASP A 906 13.55 4.45 -11.69
CA ASP A 906 12.27 3.81 -11.39
C ASP A 906 11.44 3.57 -12.65
N PRO A 907 11.54 2.37 -13.26
CA PRO A 907 10.87 2.07 -14.52
C PRO A 907 9.34 2.04 -14.41
N GLU A 908 8.79 1.69 -13.24
CA GLU A 908 7.35 1.68 -13.01
C GLU A 908 6.79 3.09 -12.88
N PHE A 909 7.48 3.95 -12.14
CA PHE A 909 7.18 5.37 -12.09
C PHE A 909 7.35 5.99 -13.48
N ASN A 910 8.35 5.56 -14.26
CA ASN A 910 8.53 6.03 -15.63
C ASN A 910 7.35 5.64 -16.53
N ALA A 911 6.90 4.39 -16.47
CA ALA A 911 5.71 3.96 -17.18
C ALA A 911 4.47 4.77 -16.74
N LEU A 912 4.31 4.98 -15.43
CA LEU A 912 3.21 5.75 -14.85
C LEU A 912 3.23 7.22 -15.30
N PHE A 913 4.38 7.88 -15.20
CA PHE A 913 4.55 9.29 -15.59
C PHE A 913 4.43 9.47 -17.09
N THR A 914 4.94 8.53 -17.86
CA THR A 914 4.81 8.55 -19.32
C THR A 914 3.34 8.42 -19.71
N GLN A 915 2.61 7.48 -19.09
CA GLN A 915 1.15 7.40 -19.22
C GLN A 915 0.46 8.68 -18.72
N TYR A 916 0.93 9.32 -17.64
CA TYR A 916 0.42 10.61 -17.15
C TYR A 916 0.57 11.73 -18.20
N LYS A 917 1.71 11.78 -18.90
CA LYS A 917 1.97 12.74 -19.99
C LYS A 917 1.10 12.52 -21.23
N THR A 918 0.50 11.33 -21.36
CA THR A 918 -0.47 11.04 -22.42
C THR A 918 -1.89 11.45 -22.07
N LEU A 919 -2.17 11.75 -20.80
CA LEU A 919 -3.48 12.19 -20.36
C LEU A 919 -3.79 13.53 -21.02
N LYS A 920 -4.99 13.64 -21.58
CA LYS A 920 -5.57 14.92 -22.01
C LYS A 920 -6.59 15.37 -20.96
N PRO A 921 -6.96 16.67 -20.90
CA PRO A 921 -7.93 17.20 -19.92
C PRO A 921 -9.32 16.52 -19.94
N SER A 922 -9.57 15.67 -20.93
CA SER A 922 -10.82 15.01 -21.28
C SER A 922 -10.72 13.48 -21.23
N VAL A 923 -9.66 12.92 -20.61
CA VAL A 923 -9.44 11.48 -20.45
C VAL A 923 -9.80 11.09 -19.04
N GLN A 924 -10.80 10.22 -18.86
CA GLN A 924 -10.91 9.56 -17.57
C GLN A 924 -9.78 8.58 -17.40
N VAL A 925 -9.33 8.56 -16.18
CA VAL A 925 -8.14 7.88 -15.78
C VAL A 925 -8.60 6.66 -15.01
N ASP A 926 -8.16 5.49 -15.46
CA ASP A 926 -8.46 4.19 -14.84
C ASP A 926 -8.32 4.27 -13.31
N ALA A 927 -9.25 3.69 -12.55
CA ALA A 927 -9.22 3.72 -11.09
C ALA A 927 -7.93 3.08 -10.56
N GLY A 928 -7.44 2.02 -11.23
CA GLY A 928 -6.14 1.42 -10.94
C GLY A 928 -4.96 2.34 -11.28
N PHE A 929 -5.05 3.17 -12.32
CA PHE A 929 -4.06 4.21 -12.59
C PHE A 929 -4.10 5.33 -11.56
N ILE A 930 -5.27 5.84 -11.19
CA ILE A 930 -5.41 6.87 -10.15
C ILE A 930 -4.90 6.34 -8.82
N GLU A 931 -5.18 5.09 -8.48
CA GLU A 931 -4.62 4.43 -7.30
C GLU A 931 -3.09 4.34 -7.38
N LYS A 932 -2.51 3.98 -8.53
CA LYS A 932 -1.06 4.03 -8.74
C LYS A 932 -0.49 5.44 -8.63
N VAL A 933 -1.16 6.47 -9.16
CA VAL A 933 -0.77 7.88 -8.96
C VAL A 933 -0.86 8.24 -7.47
N ASN A 934 -1.88 7.79 -6.75
CA ASN A 934 -2.05 8.07 -5.33
C ASN A 934 -1.04 7.31 -4.44
N ILE A 935 -0.48 6.20 -4.92
CA ILE A 935 0.59 5.46 -4.26
C ILE A 935 1.95 6.08 -4.57
N ARG A 936 2.20 6.49 -5.82
CA ARG A 936 3.51 6.90 -6.32
C ARG A 936 3.76 8.40 -6.27
N MET A 937 2.70 9.20 -6.37
CA MET A 937 2.69 10.67 -6.30
C MET A 937 1.76 11.18 -5.16
N PRO A 938 1.85 10.61 -3.94
CA PRO A 938 0.87 10.84 -2.88
C PRO A 938 0.88 12.27 -2.34
N LEU A 939 1.98 13.01 -2.48
CA LEU A 939 2.12 14.35 -1.89
C LEU A 939 1.14 15.36 -2.48
N SER A 940 0.72 15.12 -3.72
CA SER A 940 -0.28 15.92 -4.43
C SER A 940 -1.66 15.85 -3.79
N ARG A 941 -1.85 14.94 -2.84
CA ARG A 941 -3.06 14.84 -2.03
C ARG A 941 -3.04 15.81 -0.84
N PHE A 942 -1.89 16.43 -0.57
CA PHE A 942 -1.65 17.20 0.65
C PHE A 942 -0.98 18.56 0.41
N ILE A 943 -0.38 18.79 -0.76
CA ILE A 943 0.49 19.94 -1.01
C ILE A 943 0.14 20.62 -2.35
N GLU A 944 -0.14 21.91 -2.32
CA GLU A 944 -0.17 22.81 -3.47
C GLU A 944 1.20 23.43 -3.67
N VAL A 945 1.56 23.54 -4.94
CA VAL A 945 2.77 24.24 -5.34
C VAL A 945 2.56 25.74 -5.15
N GLY A 946 3.51 26.39 -4.48
CA GLY A 946 3.49 27.82 -4.18
C GLY A 946 3.46 28.73 -5.43
N ALA A 947 3.20 30.02 -5.20
CA ALA A 947 3.10 31.03 -6.24
C ALA A 947 4.46 31.33 -6.91
N LEU A 948 5.57 31.10 -6.22
CA LEU A 948 6.90 31.07 -6.82
C LEU A 948 7.07 29.64 -7.34
N GLN A 949 6.50 29.36 -8.51
CA GLN A 949 6.64 28.02 -9.12
C GLN A 949 8.10 27.56 -9.08
N THR A 950 8.32 26.23 -9.11
CA THR A 950 9.59 25.46 -9.04
C THR A 950 10.74 25.86 -9.99
N TRP A 951 10.64 27.02 -10.63
CA TRP A 951 11.31 27.44 -11.83
C TRP A 951 11.90 28.87 -11.72
N MET A 952 11.71 29.60 -10.59
CA MET A 952 12.13 31.01 -10.45
C MET A 952 13.22 31.24 -9.41
#